data_AF-A0A1X6YI13-F1
#
_entry.id   AF-A0A1X6YI13-F1
#
_cell.length_a   1.000
_cell.length_b   1.000
_cell.length_c   1.000
_cell.angle_alpha   90.00
_cell.angle_beta   90.00
_cell.angle_gamma   90.00
#
_symmetry.space_group_name_H-M   'P 1'
#
loop_
_entity.id
_entity.type
_entity.pdbx_description
1 polymer ?
#
loop_
_entity_poly.entity_id
_entity_poly.type
_entity_poly.pdbx_seq_one_letter_code
_entity_poly.pdbx_strand_id
1 'polypeptide(L)'
;MALPYLFEFWALEHQLPPEGNWRNWLILGGRGAGKTRAGAEWVRAQVEGAMPLDPGRCRRMALVGETIDQVREVMVFGESGILACSPPDRRPDWQATRKRLIWPNGAVAQAFSAHDPEALRGPQFDGAWVDEYGCPAIDKGTNQPNVFLDPKSSESRMPYHSNGQRDDLIQLQYLRAMAGYWTDPANNPVSPIYGAGMVDWDHACAWAWDARPFPFFPDNRSLWSDGSNYARGHWLNGRMSARRLDSVVEEMTARAGLTGCDTRGLHGYLRGYLVDQVDAARGALQPLMLRYGFDAVERDGVLRFRLRDGRVDHRLDPESLVRHPEMEGILEETRGSAAELAGRVRLRFVEADSDYAVIAEEAVMPDETSRAVSGSEMALAMTRAEGRQTAERWLSEARVATDAVRLCLPPSRLEAGAGDVIALPEEGGEGLFRIDRVEHLGQAQRIDAVRIEPETYRAAAFSQGASAAAARARAFTAPVTVTPFFLDLPLMSGAEVPHAPHLAVTAEPWPGAAALYASDVDARYGLNRILAARTPVGITETAMGPAQPGLIDRGEGLRLRMLSGALESVSDAAFFGGANLCAIGDGTPDGWELFQFRDAELVGEDIYELRNRLRGQLGSDAAMTGTWPEGSFVVRLDGSARQIALPEAKRGLVRYYRIGPADRAVGGPSYQGARLAFRGIGLRPLSPVHLRMSGAPGQDMTLSWIRRTRIGGDRWDTPEVPLGEESEAYVVRVMQGGVLLREEMVAQPLWTYDAAQQALDGLNGAFSLRVAQVSALYGTGVFAALDVAG
;
A
#
# COMPACT_ATOMS: atom_id res chain seq x y z
N MET A 1 37.85 -16.80 28.30
CA MET A 1 36.77 -15.81 28.10
C MET A 1 35.58 -16.54 27.50
N ALA A 2 34.45 -16.62 28.20
CA ALA A 2 33.27 -17.38 27.75
C ALA A 2 32.26 -16.53 26.95
N LEU A 3 32.35 -15.20 27.06
CA LEU A 3 31.37 -14.26 26.49
C LEU A 3 31.06 -14.48 24.99
N PRO A 4 32.03 -14.77 24.09
CA PRO A 4 31.73 -15.00 22.67
C PRO A 4 30.79 -16.18 22.39
N TYR A 5 30.66 -17.11 23.33
CA TYR A 5 29.94 -18.38 23.19
C TYR A 5 28.61 -18.41 23.96
N LEU A 6 28.27 -17.31 24.65
CA LEU A 6 26.97 -17.12 25.31
C LEU A 6 25.99 -16.58 24.28
N PHE A 7 25.22 -17.46 23.65
CA PHE A 7 24.33 -17.07 22.56
C PHE A 7 23.29 -16.07 23.02
N GLU A 8 22.73 -16.24 24.22
CA GLU A 8 21.69 -15.38 24.80
C GLU A 8 22.13 -13.92 24.93
N PHE A 9 23.44 -13.66 25.04
CA PHE A 9 23.99 -12.31 25.10
C PHE A 9 24.12 -11.66 23.71
N TRP A 10 24.35 -12.45 22.66
CA TRP A 10 24.57 -11.96 21.29
C TRP A 10 23.39 -12.18 20.34
N ALA A 11 22.40 -12.97 20.77
CA ALA A 11 21.24 -13.30 19.98
C ALA A 11 20.41 -12.05 19.73
N LEU A 12 19.93 -11.92 18.50
CA LEU A 12 18.88 -10.96 18.18
C LEU A 12 17.58 -11.44 18.82
N GLU A 13 16.70 -10.52 19.19
CA GLU A 13 15.44 -10.84 19.87
C GLU A 13 14.62 -11.91 19.12
N HIS A 14 14.62 -11.86 17.79
CA HIS A 14 13.91 -12.83 16.96
C HIS A 14 14.54 -14.24 16.90
N GLN A 15 15.76 -14.42 17.41
CA GLN A 15 16.49 -15.70 17.40
C GLN A 15 16.25 -16.52 18.67
N LEU A 16 15.64 -15.91 19.70
CA LEU A 16 15.27 -16.58 20.93
C LEU A 16 13.75 -16.74 21.00
N PRO A 17 13.26 -17.88 21.53
CA PRO A 17 11.83 -18.04 21.79
C PRO A 17 11.39 -17.00 22.83
N PRO A 18 10.21 -16.36 22.66
CA PRO A 18 9.68 -15.42 23.63
C PRO A 18 9.40 -16.09 24.98
N GLU A 19 9.48 -15.32 26.07
CA GLU A 19 9.07 -15.79 27.39
C GLU A 19 7.54 -16.04 27.44
N GLY A 20 7.12 -17.09 28.15
CA GLY A 20 5.72 -17.41 28.39
C GLY A 20 5.03 -18.19 27.25
N ASN A 21 3.70 -18.17 27.24
CA ASN A 21 2.90 -18.84 26.21
C ASN A 21 2.70 -17.89 25.03
N TRP A 22 3.21 -18.26 23.87
CA TRP A 22 3.05 -17.49 22.62
C TRP A 22 2.20 -18.27 21.62
N ARG A 23 1.42 -17.55 20.79
CA ARG A 23 0.64 -18.14 19.69
C ARG A 23 1.43 -18.23 18.39
N ASN A 24 2.34 -17.29 18.17
CA ASN A 24 3.21 -17.23 17.01
C ASN A 24 4.58 -16.70 17.47
N TRP A 25 5.66 -17.29 16.96
CA TRP A 25 7.02 -16.78 17.10
C TRP A 25 7.61 -16.62 15.70
N LEU A 26 8.27 -15.48 15.46
CA LEU A 26 8.84 -15.16 14.15
C LEU A 26 10.36 -15.11 14.23
N ILE A 27 11.02 -15.98 13.45
CA ILE A 27 12.44 -15.86 13.17
C ILE A 27 12.62 -15.12 11.85
N LEU A 28 13.40 -14.03 11.85
CA LEU A 28 13.62 -13.25 10.64
C LEU A 28 14.46 -14.03 9.61
N GLY A 29 14.00 -14.01 8.36
CA GLY A 29 14.69 -14.55 7.20
C GLY A 29 15.74 -13.59 6.60
N GLY A 30 16.37 -13.99 5.48
CA GLY A 30 17.32 -13.12 4.75
C GLY A 30 18.81 -13.25 5.13
N ARG A 31 19.67 -12.51 4.41
CA ARG A 31 21.12 -12.44 4.69
C ARG A 31 21.35 -11.60 5.95
N GLY A 32 22.25 -12.05 6.83
CA GLY A 32 22.58 -11.34 8.07
C GLY A 32 21.65 -11.60 9.25
N ALA A 33 20.47 -12.22 9.05
CA ALA A 33 19.54 -12.56 10.14
C ALA A 33 20.04 -13.68 11.07
N GLY A 34 21.17 -14.33 10.75
CA GLY A 34 21.81 -15.32 11.61
C GLY A 34 21.06 -16.65 11.78
N LYS A 35 20.26 -17.07 10.78
CA LYS A 35 19.52 -18.36 10.80
C LYS A 35 20.41 -19.56 11.12
N THR A 36 21.53 -19.69 10.41
CA THR A 36 22.48 -20.80 10.61
C THR A 36 23.06 -20.79 12.02
N ARG A 37 23.35 -19.60 12.57
CA ARG A 37 23.80 -19.45 13.95
C ARG A 37 22.73 -19.90 14.93
N ALA A 38 21.50 -19.43 14.78
CA ALA A 38 20.38 -19.83 15.65
C ALA A 38 20.17 -21.35 15.65
N GLY A 39 20.24 -22.01 14.48
CA GLY A 39 20.14 -23.46 14.40
C GLY A 39 21.34 -24.21 15.01
N ALA A 40 22.57 -23.73 14.82
CA ALA A 40 23.75 -24.31 15.46
C ALA A 40 23.69 -24.20 16.99
N GLU A 41 23.24 -23.05 17.50
CA GLU A 41 23.07 -22.79 18.93
C GLU A 41 21.91 -23.59 19.51
N TRP A 42 20.83 -23.82 18.75
CA TRP A 42 19.77 -24.76 19.14
C TRP A 42 20.32 -26.18 19.28
N VAL A 43 21.11 -26.67 18.32
CA VAL A 43 21.77 -28.00 18.43
C VAL A 43 22.61 -28.06 19.69
N ARG A 44 23.45 -27.04 19.95
CA ARG A 44 24.26 -26.95 21.17
C ARG A 44 23.39 -26.99 22.43
N ALA A 45 22.32 -26.22 22.49
CA ALA A 45 21.39 -26.22 23.62
C ALA A 45 20.67 -27.56 23.83
N GLN A 46 20.48 -28.35 22.76
CA GLN A 46 19.95 -29.71 22.88
C GLN A 46 20.98 -30.69 23.43
N VAL A 47 22.26 -30.62 23.02
CA VAL A 47 23.26 -31.65 23.37
C VAL A 47 24.16 -31.31 24.56
N GLU A 48 24.32 -30.02 24.90
CA GLU A 48 25.17 -29.54 25.99
C GLU A 48 24.37 -29.42 27.30
N GLY A 49 24.96 -29.84 28.42
CA GLY A 49 24.45 -29.59 29.78
C GLY A 49 25.11 -28.35 30.43
N ALA A 50 24.86 -28.16 31.73
CA ALA A 50 25.38 -27.00 32.47
C ALA A 50 26.93 -26.94 32.46
N MET A 51 27.59 -28.06 32.71
CA MET A 51 29.05 -28.21 32.63
C MET A 51 29.49 -28.91 31.33
N PRO A 52 30.77 -28.81 30.92
CA PRO A 52 31.23 -29.33 29.62
C PRO A 52 31.04 -30.84 29.37
N LEU A 53 30.96 -31.63 30.44
CA LEU A 53 30.75 -33.08 30.38
C LEU A 53 29.32 -33.50 30.75
N ASP A 54 28.48 -32.53 31.14
CA ASP A 54 27.10 -32.82 31.51
C ASP A 54 26.29 -33.19 30.24
N PRO A 55 25.43 -34.20 30.32
CA PRO A 55 24.54 -34.54 29.22
C PRO A 55 23.48 -33.44 29.02
N GLY A 56 23.20 -33.10 27.75
CA GLY A 56 22.03 -32.31 27.36
C GLY A 56 20.75 -33.16 27.27
N ARG A 57 19.70 -32.56 26.68
CA ARG A 57 18.42 -33.23 26.42
C ARG A 57 18.53 -34.31 25.34
N CYS A 58 19.32 -34.06 24.30
CA CYS A 58 19.57 -34.98 23.20
C CYS A 58 20.98 -35.57 23.31
N ARG A 59 21.12 -36.88 23.09
CA ARG A 59 22.42 -37.55 23.00
C ARG A 59 22.79 -37.86 21.55
N ARG A 60 21.80 -38.08 20.69
CA ARG A 60 21.97 -38.43 19.28
C ARG A 60 21.13 -37.49 18.43
N MET A 61 21.76 -36.70 17.55
CA MET A 61 21.07 -35.79 16.65
C MET A 61 21.27 -36.16 15.19
N ALA A 62 20.28 -35.87 14.35
CA ALA A 62 20.41 -35.88 12.90
C ALA A 62 20.59 -34.43 12.39
N LEU A 63 21.57 -34.21 11.51
CA LEU A 63 21.74 -32.97 10.76
C LEU A 63 21.35 -33.27 9.31
N VAL A 64 20.22 -32.74 8.86
CA VAL A 64 19.66 -33.05 7.54
C VAL A 64 19.73 -31.80 6.67
N GLY A 65 20.37 -31.93 5.51
CA GLY A 65 20.39 -30.90 4.49
C GLY A 65 20.16 -31.52 3.12
N GLU A 66 20.12 -30.69 2.07
CA GLU A 66 19.88 -31.17 0.70
C GLU A 66 20.93 -32.23 0.31
N THR A 67 22.21 -31.96 0.62
CA THR A 67 23.33 -32.88 0.42
C THR A 67 24.22 -32.94 1.66
N ILE A 68 24.97 -34.03 1.81
CA ILE A 68 25.95 -34.18 2.90
C ILE A 68 27.01 -33.07 2.86
N ASP A 69 27.44 -32.65 1.68
CA ASP A 69 28.43 -31.58 1.54
C ASP A 69 27.86 -30.24 2.01
N GLN A 70 26.59 -29.92 1.72
CA GLN A 70 25.95 -28.73 2.28
C GLN A 70 25.84 -28.78 3.81
N VAL A 71 25.46 -29.92 4.39
CA VAL A 71 25.46 -30.10 5.86
C VAL A 71 26.87 -29.83 6.41
N ARG A 72 27.90 -30.37 5.76
CA ARG A 72 29.30 -30.18 6.17
C ARG A 72 29.71 -28.71 6.08
N GLU A 73 29.55 -28.07 4.93
CA GLU A 73 30.06 -26.73 4.68
C GLU A 73 29.26 -25.63 5.39
N VAL A 74 27.94 -25.83 5.57
CA VAL A 74 27.06 -24.80 6.16
C VAL A 74 26.83 -25.05 7.65
N MET A 75 26.37 -26.25 8.03
CA MET A 75 25.95 -26.53 9.41
C MET A 75 27.12 -26.86 10.32
N VAL A 76 28.18 -27.48 9.80
CA VAL A 76 29.33 -27.93 10.61
C VAL A 76 30.49 -26.93 10.57
N PHE A 77 31.04 -26.66 9.39
CA PHE A 77 32.26 -25.87 9.19
C PHE A 77 32.03 -24.40 8.82
N GLY A 78 30.80 -24.01 8.51
CA GLY A 78 30.48 -22.63 8.12
C GLY A 78 30.83 -21.62 9.21
N GLU A 79 30.93 -20.34 8.85
CA GLU A 79 31.25 -19.25 9.79
C GLU A 79 30.30 -19.18 11.00
N SER A 80 29.05 -19.63 10.80
CA SER A 80 28.02 -19.76 11.84
C SER A 80 27.65 -21.23 12.14
N GLY A 81 28.50 -22.17 11.74
CA GLY A 81 28.31 -23.60 11.96
C GLY A 81 28.66 -24.03 13.38
N ILE A 82 28.28 -25.26 13.73
CA ILE A 82 28.43 -25.83 15.07
C ILE A 82 29.86 -25.72 15.60
N LEU A 83 30.87 -25.97 14.77
CA LEU A 83 32.27 -25.91 15.22
C LEU A 83 32.74 -24.49 15.55
N ALA A 84 32.20 -23.48 14.87
CA ALA A 84 32.52 -22.08 15.12
C ALA A 84 31.79 -21.55 16.37
N CYS A 85 30.54 -21.99 16.57
CA CYS A 85 29.73 -21.61 17.72
C CYS A 85 30.14 -22.32 19.02
N SER A 86 30.86 -23.44 18.96
CA SER A 86 31.21 -24.22 20.16
C SER A 86 32.46 -23.66 20.88
N PRO A 87 32.42 -23.47 22.21
CA PRO A 87 33.58 -23.05 22.99
C PRO A 87 34.65 -24.15 23.05
N PRO A 88 35.93 -23.81 23.27
CA PRO A 88 37.03 -24.79 23.22
C PRO A 88 36.88 -26.01 24.14
N ASP A 89 36.20 -25.86 25.27
CA ASP A 89 35.94 -26.91 26.25
C ASP A 89 34.76 -27.83 25.90
N ARG A 90 33.89 -27.41 24.98
CA ARG A 90 32.71 -28.17 24.51
C ARG A 90 32.76 -28.50 23.02
N ARG A 91 33.82 -28.09 22.31
CA ARG A 91 33.94 -28.21 20.85
C ARG A 91 33.91 -29.68 20.41
N PRO A 92 32.99 -30.07 19.50
CA PRO A 92 32.93 -31.44 19.02
C PRO A 92 34.03 -31.78 18.00
N ASP A 93 34.35 -33.07 17.89
CA ASP A 93 35.23 -33.63 16.87
C ASP A 93 34.43 -34.11 15.64
N TRP A 94 34.86 -33.70 14.44
CA TRP A 94 34.24 -34.13 13.18
C TRP A 94 34.93 -35.38 12.62
N GLN A 95 34.18 -36.47 12.50
CA GLN A 95 34.64 -37.73 11.93
C GLN A 95 34.17 -37.86 10.48
N ALA A 96 34.99 -37.40 9.53
CA ALA A 96 34.63 -37.36 8.10
C ALA A 96 34.15 -38.71 7.54
N THR A 97 34.85 -39.82 7.84
CA THR A 97 34.49 -41.17 7.34
C THR A 97 33.12 -41.63 7.83
N ARG A 98 32.73 -41.22 9.05
CA ARG A 98 31.44 -41.57 9.66
C ARG A 98 30.40 -40.45 9.55
N LYS A 99 30.74 -39.33 8.92
CA LYS A 99 29.89 -38.16 8.69
C LYS A 99 29.18 -37.70 9.97
N ARG A 100 29.92 -37.58 11.08
CA ARG A 100 29.33 -37.23 12.40
C ARG A 100 30.23 -36.34 13.25
N LEU A 101 29.60 -35.55 14.11
CA LEU A 101 30.22 -34.81 15.21
C LEU A 101 30.13 -35.62 16.51
N ILE A 102 31.14 -35.53 17.36
CA ILE A 102 31.14 -36.11 18.71
C ILE A 102 31.57 -35.05 19.73
N TRP A 103 30.70 -34.76 20.69
CA TRP A 103 30.98 -33.83 21.79
C TRP A 103 31.77 -34.50 22.91
N PRO A 104 32.50 -33.73 23.75
CA PRO A 104 33.22 -34.25 24.92
C PRO A 104 32.33 -35.02 25.92
N ASN A 105 31.06 -34.65 26.05
CA ASN A 105 30.07 -35.34 26.87
C ASN A 105 29.52 -36.65 26.24
N GLY A 106 30.00 -37.01 25.04
CA GLY A 106 29.61 -38.22 24.32
C GLY A 106 28.34 -38.09 23.49
N ALA A 107 27.75 -36.90 23.35
CA ALA A 107 26.68 -36.66 22.39
C ALA A 107 27.21 -36.73 20.95
N VAL A 108 26.36 -37.15 20.01
CA VAL A 108 26.71 -37.38 18.61
C VAL A 108 25.70 -36.70 17.70
N ALA A 109 26.15 -35.97 16.68
CA ALA A 109 25.28 -35.48 15.61
C ALA A 109 25.73 -36.06 14.26
N GLN A 110 24.85 -36.78 13.56
CA GLN A 110 25.16 -37.45 12.30
C GLN A 110 24.55 -36.71 11.11
N ALA A 111 25.31 -36.55 10.03
CA ALA A 111 24.89 -35.85 8.83
C ALA A 111 24.18 -36.80 7.84
N PHE A 112 23.03 -36.34 7.33
CA PHE A 112 22.20 -37.05 6.37
C PHE A 112 21.85 -36.16 5.16
N SER A 113 21.55 -36.81 4.03
CA SER A 113 21.15 -36.16 2.78
C SER A 113 19.66 -36.32 2.56
N ALA A 114 18.94 -35.25 2.24
CA ALA A 114 17.54 -35.33 1.85
C ALA A 114 17.32 -36.12 0.53
N HIS A 115 18.36 -36.23 -0.30
CA HIS A 115 18.34 -37.07 -1.52
C HIS A 115 18.35 -38.59 -1.25
N ASP A 116 18.72 -39.01 -0.03
CA ASP A 116 18.74 -40.43 0.38
C ASP A 116 17.92 -40.59 1.68
N PRO A 117 16.59 -40.48 1.60
CA PRO A 117 15.73 -40.52 2.78
C PRO A 117 15.76 -41.88 3.50
N GLU A 118 16.09 -42.95 2.79
CA GLU A 118 16.23 -44.29 3.37
C GLU A 118 17.40 -44.38 4.34
N ALA A 119 18.44 -43.55 4.19
CA ALA A 119 19.58 -43.52 5.12
C ALA A 119 19.21 -43.09 6.56
N LEU A 120 18.05 -42.44 6.74
CA LEU A 120 17.52 -42.11 8.07
C LEU A 120 16.94 -43.34 8.80
N ARG A 121 16.71 -44.47 8.11
CA ARG A 121 16.22 -45.70 8.73
C ARG A 121 17.35 -46.47 9.41
N GLY A 122 17.15 -46.84 10.68
CA GLY A 122 18.10 -47.64 11.47
C GLY A 122 18.85 -46.85 12.55
N PRO A 123 19.42 -45.67 12.26
CA PRO A 123 19.93 -44.77 13.29
C PRO A 123 18.81 -44.37 14.26
N GLN A 124 19.11 -44.40 15.56
CA GLN A 124 18.24 -43.83 16.59
C GLN A 124 18.76 -42.46 16.96
N PHE A 125 17.94 -41.43 16.80
CA PHE A 125 18.23 -40.06 17.20
C PHE A 125 17.13 -39.54 18.12
N ASP A 126 17.51 -38.67 19.05
CA ASP A 126 16.66 -38.02 20.03
C ASP A 126 16.20 -36.62 19.55
N GLY A 127 16.76 -36.14 18.43
CA GLY A 127 16.40 -34.87 17.80
C GLY A 127 16.96 -34.75 16.38
N ALA A 128 16.43 -33.85 15.58
CA ALA A 128 16.91 -33.59 14.23
C ALA A 128 16.85 -32.09 13.91
N TRP A 129 17.91 -31.57 13.30
CA TRP A 129 17.86 -30.28 12.60
C TRP A 129 17.49 -30.56 11.15
N VAL A 130 16.25 -30.23 10.80
CA VAL A 130 15.65 -30.40 9.46
C VAL A 130 15.22 -29.04 8.89
N ASP A 131 14.89 -29.03 7.60
CA ASP A 131 14.31 -27.88 6.91
C ASP A 131 12.79 -27.79 7.14
N GLU A 132 12.18 -26.64 6.81
CA GLU A 132 10.76 -26.35 7.07
C GLU A 132 9.80 -27.23 6.24
N TYR A 133 8.55 -27.38 6.71
CA TYR A 133 7.50 -28.05 5.94
C TYR A 133 6.63 -27.02 5.19
N GLY A 134 6.30 -27.31 3.93
CA GLY A 134 5.48 -26.43 3.12
C GLY A 134 5.35 -26.99 1.71
N CYS A 135 4.35 -26.52 0.97
CA CYS A 135 4.25 -26.81 -0.46
C CYS A 135 3.77 -25.57 -1.23
N PRO A 136 4.10 -25.47 -2.52
CA PRO A 136 3.63 -24.36 -3.35
C PRO A 136 2.12 -24.45 -3.60
N ALA A 137 1.44 -23.31 -3.72
CA ALA A 137 0.04 -23.21 -4.11
C ALA A 137 -0.15 -23.36 -5.64
N ILE A 138 0.23 -24.52 -6.14
CA ILE A 138 0.21 -24.89 -7.56
C ILE A 138 -0.43 -26.28 -7.69
N ASP A 139 -1.13 -26.55 -8.78
CA ASP A 139 -1.70 -27.87 -9.07
C ASP A 139 -0.69 -28.98 -8.77
N LYS A 140 -1.11 -29.96 -7.96
CA LYS A 140 -0.26 -31.07 -7.51
C LYS A 140 1.04 -30.63 -6.81
N GLY A 141 1.01 -29.49 -6.10
CA GLY A 141 2.13 -28.98 -5.32
C GLY A 141 2.74 -30.01 -4.36
N THR A 142 1.91 -30.92 -3.85
CA THR A 142 2.32 -32.02 -2.96
C THR A 142 3.19 -33.08 -3.62
N ASN A 143 3.20 -33.19 -4.95
CA ASN A 143 4.04 -34.16 -5.66
C ASN A 143 5.53 -33.81 -5.56
N GLN A 144 5.84 -32.52 -5.35
CA GLN A 144 7.21 -32.06 -5.14
C GLN A 144 7.21 -30.80 -4.25
N PRO A 145 6.96 -30.95 -2.92
CA PRO A 145 6.71 -29.82 -2.01
C PRO A 145 7.87 -28.82 -1.92
N ASN A 146 9.09 -29.28 -2.19
CA ASN A 146 10.32 -28.48 -2.11
C ASN A 146 10.56 -27.58 -3.34
N VAL A 147 9.81 -27.74 -4.43
CA VAL A 147 10.06 -26.99 -5.67
C VAL A 147 9.42 -25.61 -5.64
N PHE A 148 10.21 -24.60 -6.02
CA PHE A 148 9.81 -23.20 -6.09
C PHE A 148 9.75 -22.74 -7.56
N LEU A 149 8.65 -22.07 -7.93
CA LEU A 149 8.45 -21.52 -9.26
C LEU A 149 8.81 -20.02 -9.26
N ASP A 150 10.01 -19.71 -9.76
CA ASP A 150 10.48 -18.33 -9.96
C ASP A 150 10.98 -18.14 -11.39
N PRO A 151 10.31 -17.33 -12.23
CA PRO A 151 10.78 -17.06 -13.59
C PRO A 151 12.19 -16.48 -13.67
N LYS A 152 12.72 -15.91 -12.56
CA LYS A 152 14.05 -15.30 -12.50
C LYS A 152 15.15 -16.28 -12.07
N SER A 153 14.80 -17.48 -11.60
CA SER A 153 15.75 -18.48 -11.10
C SER A 153 16.02 -19.57 -12.13
N SER A 154 17.28 -19.98 -12.26
CA SER A 154 17.68 -21.16 -13.06
C SER A 154 17.24 -22.49 -12.43
N GLU A 155 16.86 -22.48 -11.15
CA GLU A 155 16.38 -23.67 -10.42
C GLU A 155 14.85 -23.82 -10.45
N SER A 156 14.18 -22.92 -11.18
CA SER A 156 12.73 -22.89 -11.31
C SER A 156 12.18 -24.14 -12.00
N ARG A 157 11.33 -24.87 -11.29
CA ARG A 157 10.65 -26.07 -11.80
C ARG A 157 9.18 -26.05 -11.42
N MET A 158 8.38 -26.85 -12.12
CA MET A 158 7.02 -27.18 -11.71
C MET A 158 7.02 -28.56 -11.03
N PRO A 159 6.11 -28.80 -10.07
CA PRO A 159 5.95 -30.12 -9.47
C PRO A 159 5.61 -31.18 -10.51
N TYR A 160 5.96 -32.44 -10.23
CA TYR A 160 5.73 -33.54 -11.15
C TYR A 160 4.26 -33.68 -11.54
N HIS A 161 4.02 -33.75 -12.85
CA HIS A 161 2.70 -33.87 -13.48
C HIS A 161 1.73 -32.70 -13.24
N SER A 162 2.22 -31.58 -12.71
CA SER A 162 1.45 -30.35 -12.52
C SER A 162 1.07 -29.71 -13.86
N ASN A 163 -0.13 -29.14 -13.94
CA ASN A 163 -0.54 -28.28 -15.05
C ASN A 163 -0.14 -26.80 -14.86
N GLY A 164 0.52 -26.44 -13.75
CA GLY A 164 1.06 -25.11 -13.49
C GLY A 164 0.04 -24.06 -13.00
N GLN A 165 -1.23 -24.42 -12.84
CA GLN A 165 -2.28 -23.52 -12.34
C GLN A 165 -2.12 -23.25 -10.85
N ARG A 166 -2.57 -22.08 -10.39
CA ARG A 166 -2.67 -21.78 -8.94
C ARG A 166 -3.71 -22.72 -8.32
N ASP A 167 -3.33 -23.33 -7.21
CA ASP A 167 -4.21 -24.16 -6.40
C ASP A 167 -3.92 -23.87 -4.92
N ASP A 168 -4.78 -23.05 -4.30
CA ASP A 168 -4.65 -22.75 -2.87
C ASP A 168 -5.23 -23.91 -2.01
N LEU A 169 -6.13 -24.72 -2.57
CA LEU A 169 -6.76 -25.84 -1.87
C LEU A 169 -5.73 -26.94 -1.61
N ILE A 170 -4.91 -27.30 -2.59
CA ILE A 170 -3.87 -28.33 -2.41
C ILE A 170 -2.86 -27.93 -1.34
N GLN A 171 -2.50 -26.64 -1.24
CA GLN A 171 -1.63 -26.14 -0.18
C GLN A 171 -2.30 -26.26 1.20
N LEU A 172 -3.57 -25.86 1.31
CA LEU A 172 -4.34 -26.04 2.53
C LEU A 172 -4.43 -27.52 2.93
N GLN A 173 -4.68 -28.41 1.97
CA GLN A 173 -4.79 -29.85 2.21
C GLN A 173 -3.46 -30.47 2.63
N TYR A 174 -2.33 -30.03 2.07
CA TYR A 174 -1.00 -30.45 2.50
C TYR A 174 -0.75 -30.13 3.98
N LEU A 175 -0.94 -28.86 4.36
CA LEU A 175 -0.72 -28.42 5.74
C LEU A 175 -1.62 -29.17 6.72
N ARG A 176 -2.88 -29.40 6.33
CA ARG A 176 -3.84 -30.19 7.12
C ARG A 176 -3.44 -31.66 7.23
N ALA A 177 -2.98 -32.27 6.15
CA ALA A 177 -2.55 -33.67 6.15
C ALA A 177 -1.33 -33.84 7.06
N MET A 178 -0.36 -32.93 6.99
CA MET A 178 0.82 -32.93 7.86
C MET A 178 0.41 -32.77 9.33
N ALA A 179 -0.42 -31.77 9.64
CA ALA A 179 -0.90 -31.56 11.00
C ALA A 179 -1.71 -32.75 11.52
N GLY A 180 -2.70 -33.22 10.76
CA GLY A 180 -3.55 -34.34 11.16
C GLY A 180 -2.76 -35.64 11.35
N TYR A 181 -1.75 -35.90 10.52
CA TYR A 181 -0.93 -37.09 10.64
C TYR A 181 -0.06 -37.05 11.90
N TRP A 182 0.70 -35.97 12.11
CA TRP A 182 1.69 -35.90 13.20
C TRP A 182 1.10 -35.58 14.58
N THR A 183 -0.12 -35.03 14.63
CA THR A 183 -0.86 -34.83 15.89
C THR A 183 -1.62 -36.07 16.34
N ASP A 184 -1.81 -37.07 15.47
CA ASP A 184 -2.39 -38.35 15.86
C ASP A 184 -1.35 -39.19 16.64
N PRO A 185 -1.60 -39.52 17.92
CA PRO A 185 -0.69 -40.33 18.73
C PRO A 185 -0.39 -41.71 18.14
N ALA A 186 -1.23 -42.23 17.23
CA ALA A 186 -0.97 -43.49 16.54
C ALA A 186 0.22 -43.39 15.57
N ASN A 187 0.46 -42.21 14.97
CA ASN A 187 1.55 -41.97 14.02
C ASN A 187 2.75 -41.29 14.69
N ASN A 188 2.55 -40.61 15.82
CA ASN A 188 3.60 -39.96 16.60
C ASN A 188 3.58 -40.45 18.07
N PRO A 189 3.84 -41.76 18.31
CA PRO A 189 3.70 -42.35 19.64
C PRO A 189 4.73 -41.79 20.61
N VAL A 190 4.32 -41.72 21.89
CA VAL A 190 5.22 -41.33 22.98
C VAL A 190 6.25 -42.43 23.20
N SER A 191 7.53 -42.06 23.08
CA SER A 191 8.63 -42.99 23.35
C SER A 191 8.69 -43.35 24.83
N PRO A 192 8.78 -44.64 25.20
CA PRO A 192 8.93 -45.06 26.59
C PRO A 192 10.30 -44.70 27.18
N ILE A 193 11.28 -44.31 26.36
CA ILE A 193 12.63 -43.98 26.79
C ILE A 193 12.73 -42.55 27.32
N TYR A 194 12.06 -41.60 26.66
CA TYR A 194 12.19 -40.17 26.96
C TYR A 194 10.85 -39.46 27.18
N GLY A 195 9.71 -40.16 27.08
CA GLY A 195 8.41 -39.65 27.50
C GLY A 195 7.79 -38.58 26.60
N ALA A 196 8.27 -38.41 25.36
CA ALA A 196 7.73 -37.46 24.38
C ALA A 196 7.49 -38.13 23.02
N GLY A 197 6.70 -37.47 22.15
CA GLY A 197 6.55 -37.88 20.75
C GLY A 197 7.87 -37.76 19.97
N MET A 198 7.95 -38.41 18.81
CA MET A 198 9.10 -38.33 17.91
C MET A 198 9.21 -36.96 17.24
N VAL A 199 8.07 -36.36 16.87
CA VAL A 199 8.00 -35.02 16.26
C VAL A 199 7.33 -34.06 17.24
N ASP A 200 8.00 -32.97 17.58
CA ASP A 200 7.43 -31.87 18.38
C ASP A 200 6.60 -30.94 17.48
N TRP A 201 5.34 -31.33 17.26
CA TRP A 201 4.46 -30.62 16.33
C TRP A 201 4.05 -29.22 16.82
N ASP A 202 4.00 -29.01 18.13
CA ASP A 202 3.62 -27.72 18.72
C ASP A 202 4.63 -26.60 18.40
N HIS A 203 5.85 -26.99 18.02
CA HIS A 203 6.93 -26.08 17.60
C HIS A 203 7.33 -26.25 16.12
N ALA A 204 6.47 -26.85 15.30
CA ALA A 204 6.72 -27.00 13.86
C ALA A 204 6.41 -25.70 13.09
N CYS A 205 7.37 -25.25 12.26
CA CYS A 205 7.23 -24.01 11.48
C CYS A 205 6.87 -24.32 10.01
N ALA A 206 5.76 -23.73 9.54
CA ALA A 206 5.35 -23.83 8.14
C ALA A 206 6.03 -22.76 7.27
N TRP A 207 6.67 -23.19 6.19
CA TRP A 207 7.12 -22.31 5.11
C TRP A 207 5.90 -21.80 4.32
N ALA A 208 5.75 -20.52 3.94
CA ALA A 208 6.51 -19.31 4.26
C ALA A 208 5.48 -18.25 4.63
N TRP A 209 5.28 -18.04 5.91
CA TRP A 209 4.54 -16.87 6.38
C TRP A 209 5.54 -15.78 6.77
N ASP A 210 5.34 -14.56 6.30
CA ASP A 210 6.13 -13.40 6.75
C ASP A 210 5.24 -12.23 7.17
N ALA A 211 5.83 -11.22 7.81
CA ALA A 211 5.10 -10.11 8.40
C ALA A 211 4.56 -9.07 7.40
N ARG A 212 4.76 -9.26 6.09
CA ARG A 212 4.24 -8.30 5.10
C ARG A 212 2.71 -8.30 5.11
N PRO A 213 2.07 -7.12 5.23
CA PRO A 213 0.62 -7.05 5.38
C PRO A 213 -0.07 -7.48 4.08
N PHE A 214 -1.04 -8.38 4.20
CA PHE A 214 -1.93 -8.76 3.11
C PHE A 214 -3.14 -7.80 3.08
N PRO A 215 -3.67 -7.37 1.91
CA PRO A 215 -3.30 -7.77 0.54
C PRO A 215 -2.14 -6.95 -0.06
N PHE A 216 -1.60 -5.95 0.66
CA PHE A 216 -0.55 -5.10 0.12
C PHE A 216 0.59 -5.95 -0.43
N PHE A 217 1.14 -6.91 0.32
CA PHE A 217 1.89 -8.00 -0.28
C PHE A 217 0.88 -9.07 -0.73
N PRO A 218 0.87 -9.47 -2.01
CA PRO A 218 1.90 -9.26 -3.04
C PRO A 218 1.75 -8.05 -3.98
N ASP A 219 0.69 -7.26 -3.84
CA ASP A 219 0.25 -6.28 -4.84
C ASP A 219 1.08 -5.00 -4.97
N ASN A 220 1.73 -4.52 -3.90
CA ASN A 220 2.56 -3.32 -3.93
C ASN A 220 3.94 -3.61 -4.53
N ARG A 221 3.94 -3.82 -5.85
CA ARG A 221 5.16 -4.13 -6.64
C ARG A 221 6.16 -2.99 -6.73
N SER A 222 5.79 -1.78 -6.29
CA SER A 222 6.74 -0.67 -6.14
C SER A 222 7.68 -0.87 -4.96
N LEU A 223 7.22 -1.56 -3.92
CA LEU A 223 7.99 -1.87 -2.72
C LEU A 223 8.63 -3.26 -2.78
N TRP A 224 7.96 -4.23 -3.39
CA TRP A 224 8.41 -5.64 -3.42
C TRP A 224 8.56 -6.18 -4.84
N SER A 225 9.69 -6.80 -5.14
CA SER A 225 10.03 -7.31 -6.48
C SER A 225 9.66 -8.78 -6.72
N ASP A 226 9.28 -9.50 -5.65
CA ASP A 226 8.94 -10.93 -5.60
C ASP A 226 7.43 -11.21 -5.61
N GLY A 227 6.58 -10.18 -5.61
CA GLY A 227 5.11 -10.34 -5.58
C GLY A 227 4.53 -11.16 -6.73
N SER A 228 5.20 -11.25 -7.89
CA SER A 228 4.77 -12.12 -9.01
C SER A 228 4.77 -13.61 -8.66
N ASN A 229 5.59 -14.02 -7.69
CA ASN A 229 5.79 -15.41 -7.34
C ASN A 229 4.75 -15.89 -6.32
N TYR A 230 4.10 -14.97 -5.59
CA TYR A 230 3.11 -15.27 -4.55
C TYR A 230 2.05 -16.26 -5.02
N ALA A 231 1.42 -16.00 -6.17
CA ALA A 231 0.26 -16.74 -6.64
C ALA A 231 0.49 -18.25 -6.80
N ARG A 232 1.73 -18.70 -7.04
CA ARG A 232 2.08 -20.12 -7.22
C ARG A 232 3.23 -20.58 -6.31
N GLY A 233 3.65 -19.74 -5.38
CA GLY A 233 4.69 -20.07 -4.40
C GLY A 233 4.10 -20.52 -3.07
N HIS A 234 4.99 -20.71 -2.10
CA HIS A 234 4.66 -21.25 -0.77
C HIS A 234 4.09 -20.25 0.22
N TRP A 235 4.01 -18.96 -0.14
CA TRP A 235 3.55 -17.92 0.80
C TRP A 235 2.19 -18.23 1.42
N LEU A 236 2.08 -17.97 2.72
CA LEU A 236 0.88 -18.25 3.50
C LEU A 236 0.08 -16.98 3.84
N ASN A 237 0.67 -15.80 3.62
CA ASN A 237 0.04 -14.48 3.80
C ASN A 237 -1.32 -14.45 3.09
N GLY A 238 -2.40 -14.07 3.80
CA GLY A 238 -3.76 -14.04 3.26
C GLY A 238 -4.42 -15.41 3.00
N ARG A 239 -3.63 -16.48 2.85
CA ARG A 239 -4.18 -17.83 2.59
C ARG A 239 -4.64 -18.56 3.84
N MET A 240 -3.93 -18.37 4.95
CA MET A 240 -4.24 -19.07 6.22
C MET A 240 -5.60 -18.69 6.81
N SER A 241 -6.18 -17.54 6.43
CA SER A 241 -7.49 -17.09 6.92
C SER A 241 -8.67 -17.76 6.21
N ALA A 242 -8.42 -18.53 5.15
CA ALA A 242 -9.48 -19.21 4.42
C ALA A 242 -10.08 -20.39 5.22
N ARG A 243 -11.31 -20.75 4.89
CA ARG A 243 -12.01 -21.90 5.44
C ARG A 243 -12.16 -22.99 4.39
N ARG A 244 -12.36 -24.21 4.86
CA ARG A 244 -12.74 -25.32 4.00
C ARG A 244 -14.23 -25.27 3.71
N LEU A 245 -14.61 -25.58 2.48
CA LEU A 245 -16.01 -25.63 2.08
C LEU A 245 -16.84 -26.57 2.98
N ASP A 246 -16.35 -27.79 3.23
CA ASP A 246 -17.02 -28.77 4.10
C ASP A 246 -17.31 -28.21 5.49
N SER A 247 -16.34 -27.54 6.11
CA SER A 247 -16.47 -26.96 7.45
C SER A 247 -17.48 -25.82 7.52
N VAL A 248 -17.67 -25.07 6.43
CA VAL A 248 -18.66 -23.97 6.40
C VAL A 248 -20.05 -24.54 6.18
N VAL A 249 -20.20 -25.51 5.27
CA VAL A 249 -21.50 -26.18 5.05
C VAL A 249 -21.94 -26.92 6.31
N GLU A 250 -21.03 -27.63 7.00
CA GLU A 250 -21.31 -28.30 8.29
C GLU A 250 -21.77 -27.31 9.36
N GLU A 251 -21.12 -26.16 9.46
CA GLU A 251 -21.52 -25.11 10.40
C GLU A 251 -22.92 -24.56 10.09
N MET A 252 -23.24 -24.37 8.80
CA MET A 252 -24.54 -23.86 8.37
C MET A 252 -25.66 -24.89 8.58
N THR A 253 -25.41 -26.17 8.31
CA THR A 253 -26.39 -27.24 8.55
C THR A 253 -26.62 -27.47 10.05
N ALA A 254 -25.55 -27.42 10.85
CA ALA A 254 -25.65 -27.50 12.31
C ALA A 254 -26.47 -26.34 12.89
N ARG A 255 -26.24 -25.10 12.43
CA ARG A 255 -27.05 -23.92 12.83
C ARG A 255 -28.52 -24.05 12.44
N ALA A 256 -28.82 -24.77 11.36
CA ALA A 256 -30.17 -25.07 10.92
C ALA A 256 -30.83 -26.22 11.72
N GLY A 257 -30.11 -26.87 12.64
CA GLY A 257 -30.61 -28.00 13.43
C GLY A 257 -30.57 -29.35 12.70
N LEU A 258 -29.85 -29.45 11.59
CA LEU A 258 -29.74 -30.70 10.82
C LEU A 258 -28.62 -31.58 11.40
N THR A 259 -28.97 -32.76 11.90
CA THR A 259 -28.01 -33.71 12.53
C THR A 259 -27.57 -34.84 11.60
N GLY A 260 -28.32 -35.11 10.53
CA GLY A 260 -28.02 -36.15 9.55
C GLY A 260 -27.41 -35.58 8.27
N CYS A 261 -26.20 -35.03 8.33
CA CYS A 261 -25.47 -34.57 7.14
C CYS A 261 -24.10 -35.22 6.98
N ASP A 262 -23.68 -35.37 5.73
CA ASP A 262 -22.34 -35.79 5.35
C ASP A 262 -21.73 -34.78 4.37
N THR A 263 -20.70 -34.06 4.80
CA THR A 263 -20.00 -33.04 4.01
C THR A 263 -18.62 -33.49 3.55
N ARG A 264 -18.21 -34.74 3.82
CA ARG A 264 -16.84 -35.23 3.59
C ARG A 264 -16.42 -35.21 2.11
N GLY A 265 -17.39 -35.26 1.19
CA GLY A 265 -17.18 -35.17 -0.25
C GLY A 265 -17.01 -33.75 -0.78
N LEU A 266 -17.07 -32.72 0.07
CA LEU A 266 -16.87 -31.33 -0.32
C LEU A 266 -15.40 -30.92 -0.21
N HIS A 267 -14.80 -30.63 -1.35
CA HIS A 267 -13.44 -30.10 -1.44
C HIS A 267 -13.49 -28.70 -2.05
N GLY A 268 -13.14 -27.69 -1.26
CA GLY A 268 -13.18 -26.31 -1.72
C GLY A 268 -12.44 -25.37 -0.78
N TYR A 269 -11.81 -24.37 -1.37
CA TYR A 269 -11.10 -23.31 -0.66
C TYR A 269 -11.98 -22.06 -0.63
N LEU A 270 -12.43 -21.65 0.55
CA LEU A 270 -13.35 -20.53 0.76
C LEU A 270 -12.60 -19.35 1.38
N ARG A 271 -12.32 -18.31 0.58
CA ARG A 271 -11.61 -17.10 1.03
C ARG A 271 -12.42 -16.25 2.00
N GLY A 272 -13.71 -16.13 1.72
CA GLY A 272 -14.63 -15.32 2.51
C GLY A 272 -16.03 -15.45 1.95
N TYR A 273 -17.01 -15.50 2.86
CA TYR A 273 -18.42 -15.54 2.52
C TYR A 273 -19.18 -14.70 3.55
N LEU A 274 -19.95 -13.73 3.07
CA LEU A 274 -20.77 -12.87 3.91
C LEU A 274 -22.24 -13.26 3.78
N VAL A 275 -22.87 -13.54 4.92
CA VAL A 275 -24.32 -13.69 5.06
C VAL A 275 -24.79 -12.54 5.95
N ASP A 276 -25.21 -11.44 5.33
CA ASP A 276 -25.59 -10.19 5.99
C ASP A 276 -27.09 -10.09 6.30
N GLN A 277 -27.90 -10.98 5.70
CA GLN A 277 -29.34 -11.08 5.94
C GLN A 277 -29.70 -12.36 6.69
N VAL A 278 -30.77 -12.28 7.49
CA VAL A 278 -31.40 -13.47 8.08
C VAL A 278 -32.14 -14.19 6.97
N ASP A 279 -31.50 -15.19 6.39
CA ASP A 279 -32.07 -16.04 5.34
C ASP A 279 -32.24 -17.48 5.86
N ALA A 280 -33.10 -18.25 5.19
CA ALA A 280 -33.18 -19.69 5.39
C ALA A 280 -31.83 -20.35 5.04
N ALA A 281 -31.48 -21.42 5.73
CA ALA A 281 -30.20 -22.12 5.51
C ALA A 281 -30.00 -22.54 4.04
N ARG A 282 -31.08 -22.86 3.32
CA ARG A 282 -31.06 -23.13 1.89
C ARG A 282 -30.62 -21.92 1.06
N GLY A 283 -31.15 -20.72 1.34
CA GLY A 283 -30.79 -19.50 0.64
C GLY A 283 -29.31 -19.15 0.83
N ALA A 284 -28.80 -19.34 2.05
CA ALA A 284 -27.38 -19.16 2.34
C ALA A 284 -26.48 -20.24 1.70
N LEU A 285 -26.94 -21.48 1.53
CA LEU A 285 -26.16 -22.53 0.84
C LEU A 285 -26.12 -22.33 -0.68
N GLN A 286 -27.14 -21.71 -1.27
CA GLN A 286 -27.29 -21.61 -2.72
C GLN A 286 -26.09 -20.94 -3.42
N PRO A 287 -25.52 -19.80 -2.96
CA PRO A 287 -24.32 -19.22 -3.56
C PRO A 287 -23.12 -20.17 -3.55
N LEU A 288 -22.95 -20.96 -2.48
CA LEU A 288 -21.88 -21.95 -2.37
C LEU A 288 -22.09 -23.09 -3.37
N MET A 289 -23.32 -23.63 -3.45
CA MET A 289 -23.69 -24.68 -4.39
C MET A 289 -23.44 -24.23 -5.84
N LEU A 290 -23.86 -23.01 -6.17
CA LEU A 290 -23.66 -22.42 -7.50
C LEU A 290 -22.18 -22.20 -7.81
N ARG A 291 -21.37 -21.69 -6.87
CA ARG A 291 -19.94 -21.42 -7.09
C ARG A 291 -19.10 -22.68 -7.24
N TYR A 292 -19.24 -23.62 -6.31
CA TYR A 292 -18.40 -24.82 -6.23
C TYR A 292 -18.97 -25.99 -7.02
N GLY A 293 -20.24 -25.92 -7.47
CA GLY A 293 -20.86 -26.97 -8.26
C GLY A 293 -21.06 -28.25 -7.46
N PHE A 294 -21.74 -28.17 -6.32
CA PHE A 294 -22.10 -29.35 -5.53
C PHE A 294 -23.61 -29.47 -5.34
N ASP A 295 -24.04 -30.71 -5.15
CA ASP A 295 -25.43 -31.06 -4.91
C ASP A 295 -25.63 -31.50 -3.47
N ALA A 296 -26.82 -31.21 -2.93
CA ALA A 296 -27.28 -31.69 -1.63
C ALA A 296 -28.32 -32.80 -1.89
N VAL A 297 -27.92 -34.06 -1.69
CA VAL A 297 -28.73 -35.23 -2.04
C VAL A 297 -29.06 -36.02 -0.79
N GLU A 298 -30.33 -36.36 -0.62
CA GLU A 298 -30.76 -37.22 0.49
C GLU A 298 -30.60 -38.68 0.09
N ARG A 299 -29.98 -39.46 0.98
CA ARG A 299 -29.78 -40.91 0.88
C ARG A 299 -29.87 -41.53 2.26
N ASP A 300 -30.82 -42.45 2.45
CA ASP A 300 -30.98 -43.25 3.67
C ASP A 300 -31.11 -42.41 4.96
N GLY A 301 -31.81 -41.28 4.89
CA GLY A 301 -32.00 -40.34 6.00
C GLY A 301 -30.81 -39.39 6.23
N VAL A 302 -29.80 -39.41 5.36
CA VAL A 302 -28.61 -38.55 5.44
C VAL A 302 -28.55 -37.61 4.24
N LEU A 303 -28.46 -36.31 4.50
CA LEU A 303 -28.20 -35.31 3.47
C LEU A 303 -26.70 -35.28 3.14
N ARG A 304 -26.33 -35.89 2.02
CA ARG A 304 -24.95 -35.94 1.53
C ARG A 304 -24.69 -34.77 0.59
N PHE A 305 -23.59 -34.06 0.83
CA PHE A 305 -23.13 -33.00 -0.05
C PHE A 305 -21.95 -33.50 -0.88
N ARG A 306 -22.11 -33.50 -2.21
CA ARG A 306 -21.10 -34.01 -3.14
C ARG A 306 -20.82 -33.04 -4.27
N LEU A 307 -19.55 -32.88 -4.62
CA LEU A 307 -19.14 -32.14 -5.81
C LEU A 307 -19.61 -32.87 -7.07
N ARG A 308 -19.95 -32.09 -8.10
CA ARG A 308 -20.15 -32.61 -9.45
C ARG A 308 -18.80 -32.86 -10.09
N ASP A 309 -18.55 -34.09 -10.54
CA ASP A 309 -17.28 -34.50 -11.15
C ASP A 309 -17.44 -35.15 -12.53
N GLY A 310 -18.68 -35.40 -12.96
CA GLY A 310 -19.00 -36.05 -14.22
C GLY A 310 -18.58 -37.52 -14.31
N ARG A 311 -18.29 -38.17 -13.18
CA ARG A 311 -17.98 -39.61 -13.16
C ARG A 311 -19.27 -40.42 -13.31
N VAL A 312 -19.21 -41.47 -14.13
CA VAL A 312 -20.35 -42.37 -14.35
C VAL A 312 -20.59 -43.22 -13.11
N ASP A 313 -21.79 -43.10 -12.54
CA ASP A 313 -22.25 -43.96 -11.44
C ASP A 313 -22.92 -45.22 -11.98
N HIS A 314 -23.73 -45.08 -13.05
CA HIS A 314 -24.53 -46.16 -13.60
C HIS A 314 -24.44 -46.19 -15.13
N ARG A 315 -24.14 -47.36 -15.69
CA ARG A 315 -24.32 -47.62 -17.13
C ARG A 315 -25.67 -48.27 -17.35
N LEU A 316 -26.50 -47.70 -18.21
CA LEU A 316 -27.85 -48.19 -18.47
C LEU A 316 -27.93 -48.75 -19.88
N ASP A 317 -28.47 -49.96 -19.98
CA ASP A 317 -28.84 -50.57 -21.26
C ASP A 317 -30.29 -50.17 -21.59
N PRO A 318 -30.58 -49.55 -22.74
CA PRO A 318 -31.93 -49.23 -23.17
C PRO A 318 -32.89 -50.43 -23.14
N GLU A 319 -32.40 -51.66 -23.34
CA GLU A 319 -33.21 -52.88 -23.28
C GLU A 319 -33.67 -53.22 -21.84
N SER A 320 -33.00 -52.68 -20.83
CA SER A 320 -33.33 -52.87 -19.41
C SER A 320 -34.38 -51.88 -18.88
N LEU A 321 -34.78 -50.88 -19.68
CA LEU A 321 -35.75 -49.85 -19.31
C LEU A 321 -37.19 -50.39 -19.32
N VAL A 322 -38.04 -49.83 -18.46
CA VAL A 322 -39.43 -50.27 -18.30
C VAL A 322 -40.38 -49.29 -18.99
N ARG A 323 -41.40 -49.81 -19.68
CA ARG A 323 -42.49 -49.00 -20.23
C ARG A 323 -43.47 -48.61 -19.12
N HIS A 324 -43.79 -47.32 -19.02
CA HIS A 324 -44.79 -46.82 -18.07
C HIS A 324 -45.92 -46.07 -18.80
N PRO A 325 -47.20 -46.19 -18.38
CA PRO A 325 -48.32 -45.52 -19.07
C PRO A 325 -48.26 -43.99 -19.13
N GLU A 326 -47.51 -43.36 -18.21
CA GLU A 326 -47.30 -41.90 -18.19
C GLU A 326 -46.19 -41.42 -19.13
N MET A 327 -45.57 -42.31 -19.91
CA MET A 327 -44.50 -42.00 -20.84
C MET A 327 -44.85 -42.38 -22.27
N GLU A 328 -44.47 -41.53 -23.22
CA GLU A 328 -44.50 -41.82 -24.65
C GLU A 328 -43.23 -42.59 -25.07
N GLY A 329 -43.16 -43.87 -24.68
CA GLY A 329 -42.05 -44.77 -25.05
C GLY A 329 -41.24 -45.29 -23.86
N ILE A 330 -40.03 -45.79 -24.14
CA ILE A 330 -39.08 -46.28 -23.12
C ILE A 330 -38.07 -45.21 -22.68
N LEU A 331 -37.82 -44.21 -23.53
CA LEU A 331 -36.90 -43.11 -23.34
C LEU A 331 -37.49 -41.89 -24.06
N GLU A 332 -37.68 -40.79 -23.35
CA GLU A 332 -38.08 -39.50 -23.90
C GLU A 332 -36.89 -38.56 -23.90
N GLU A 333 -36.48 -38.08 -25.07
CA GLU A 333 -35.42 -37.09 -25.23
C GLU A 333 -36.05 -35.73 -25.53
N THR A 334 -35.72 -34.73 -24.72
CA THR A 334 -36.18 -33.35 -24.90
C THR A 334 -34.99 -32.45 -25.11
N ARG A 335 -35.07 -31.57 -26.11
CA ARG A 335 -34.08 -30.52 -26.35
C ARG A 335 -34.71 -29.16 -26.14
N GLY A 336 -34.16 -28.38 -25.21
CA GLY A 336 -34.57 -27.02 -24.91
C GLY A 336 -34.40 -26.05 -26.09
N SER A 337 -35.12 -24.93 -26.03
CA SER A 337 -35.11 -23.91 -27.09
C SER A 337 -33.79 -23.15 -27.12
N ALA A 338 -33.19 -23.04 -28.32
CA ALA A 338 -31.99 -22.24 -28.53
C ALA A 338 -32.21 -20.74 -28.24
N ALA A 339 -33.44 -20.25 -28.31
CA ALA A 339 -33.77 -18.84 -28.08
C ALA A 339 -33.75 -18.45 -26.58
N GLU A 340 -33.82 -19.42 -25.67
CA GLU A 340 -33.80 -19.21 -24.22
C GLU A 340 -32.41 -19.41 -23.60
N LEU A 341 -31.45 -19.89 -24.39
CA LEU A 341 -30.06 -20.06 -23.94
C LEU A 341 -29.38 -18.70 -23.78
N ALA A 342 -28.92 -18.43 -22.56
CA ALA A 342 -28.15 -17.23 -22.28
C ALA A 342 -26.76 -17.36 -22.92
N GLY A 343 -26.54 -16.67 -24.04
CA GLY A 343 -25.22 -16.57 -24.68
C GLY A 343 -24.18 -15.76 -23.89
N ARG A 344 -24.61 -15.09 -22.81
CA ARG A 344 -23.78 -14.34 -21.89
C ARG A 344 -24.18 -14.59 -20.44
N VAL A 345 -23.19 -14.92 -19.62
CA VAL A 345 -23.30 -15.02 -18.16
C VAL A 345 -22.42 -13.96 -17.52
N ARG A 346 -22.98 -13.21 -16.56
CA ARG A 346 -22.28 -12.21 -15.75
C ARG A 346 -22.36 -12.57 -14.27
N LEU A 347 -21.22 -12.56 -13.60
CA LEU A 347 -21.12 -12.82 -12.18
C LEU A 347 -20.53 -11.61 -11.45
N ARG A 348 -21.26 -11.09 -10.47
CA ARG A 348 -20.80 -10.06 -9.52
C ARG A 348 -20.36 -10.67 -8.20
N PHE A 349 -19.21 -10.24 -7.69
CA PHE A 349 -18.62 -10.75 -6.47
C PHE A 349 -17.61 -9.78 -5.86
N VAL A 350 -17.14 -10.06 -4.64
CA VAL A 350 -16.12 -9.26 -3.94
C VAL A 350 -14.73 -9.72 -4.40
N GLU A 351 -13.91 -8.81 -4.93
CA GLU A 351 -12.55 -9.10 -5.39
C GLU A 351 -11.63 -9.42 -4.19
N ALA A 352 -11.22 -10.68 -4.05
CA ALA A 352 -10.17 -11.09 -3.11
C ALA A 352 -8.78 -10.71 -3.64
N ASP A 353 -7.78 -10.72 -2.76
CA ASP A 353 -6.39 -10.34 -3.09
C ASP A 353 -6.32 -8.88 -3.62
N SER A 354 -7.13 -7.96 -3.06
CA SER A 354 -7.25 -6.54 -3.47
C SER A 354 -7.98 -5.73 -2.38
N ASP A 355 -8.44 -4.51 -2.67
CA ASP A 355 -9.19 -3.62 -1.78
C ASP A 355 -10.65 -4.09 -1.48
N TYR A 356 -11.00 -5.36 -1.77
CA TYR A 356 -12.34 -5.95 -1.57
C TYR A 356 -13.48 -5.18 -2.25
N ALA A 357 -13.23 -4.63 -3.44
CA ALA A 357 -14.26 -3.97 -4.24
C ALA A 357 -15.22 -5.01 -4.87
N VAL A 358 -16.49 -4.64 -5.06
CA VAL A 358 -17.44 -5.45 -5.83
C VAL A 358 -17.13 -5.28 -7.32
N ILE A 359 -16.78 -6.38 -7.99
CA ILE A 359 -16.45 -6.42 -9.42
C ILE A 359 -17.38 -7.36 -10.17
N ALA A 360 -17.31 -7.35 -11.50
CA ALA A 360 -18.03 -8.29 -12.35
C ALA A 360 -17.07 -8.95 -13.35
N GLU A 361 -17.21 -10.27 -13.52
CA GLU A 361 -16.61 -11.02 -14.62
C GLU A 361 -17.72 -11.58 -15.50
N GLU A 362 -17.43 -11.75 -16.79
CA GLU A 362 -18.39 -12.25 -17.76
C GLU A 362 -17.80 -13.41 -18.55
N ALA A 363 -18.65 -14.32 -19.01
CA ALA A 363 -18.35 -15.29 -20.06
C ALA A 363 -19.31 -15.06 -21.24
N VAL A 364 -18.77 -15.06 -22.46
CA VAL A 364 -19.50 -14.77 -23.69
C VAL A 364 -19.13 -15.79 -24.74
N MET A 365 -20.12 -16.31 -25.45
CA MET A 365 -19.88 -17.19 -26.60
C MET A 365 -19.33 -16.41 -27.80
N PRO A 366 -18.35 -16.94 -28.55
CA PRO A 366 -17.76 -16.25 -29.70
C PRO A 366 -18.74 -15.94 -30.84
N ASP A 367 -19.76 -16.77 -31.01
CA ASP A 367 -20.78 -16.70 -32.06
C ASP A 367 -22.04 -15.93 -31.63
N GLU A 368 -22.05 -15.36 -30.42
CA GLU A 368 -23.26 -14.77 -29.84
C GLU A 368 -23.62 -13.41 -30.46
N THR A 369 -24.88 -13.29 -30.88
CA THR A 369 -25.43 -12.04 -31.44
C THR A 369 -26.49 -11.41 -30.54
N SER A 370 -27.01 -12.15 -29.54
CA SER A 370 -28.00 -11.67 -28.57
C SER A 370 -27.38 -10.73 -27.52
N ARG A 371 -28.20 -9.80 -27.04
CA ARG A 371 -27.87 -8.90 -25.92
C ARG A 371 -28.38 -9.42 -24.56
N ALA A 372 -29.03 -10.58 -24.53
CA ALA A 372 -29.54 -11.15 -23.29
C ALA A 372 -28.37 -11.53 -22.36
N VAL A 373 -28.42 -11.05 -21.12
CA VAL A 373 -27.38 -11.29 -20.10
C VAL A 373 -28.04 -11.96 -18.91
N SER A 374 -27.62 -13.19 -18.60
CA SER A 374 -27.97 -13.81 -17.32
C SER A 374 -26.99 -13.31 -16.26
N GLY A 375 -27.51 -12.52 -15.32
CA GLY A 375 -26.72 -11.93 -14.24
C GLY A 375 -26.97 -12.64 -12.91
N SER A 376 -25.91 -12.92 -12.16
CA SER A 376 -26.02 -13.32 -10.75
C SER A 376 -25.02 -12.56 -9.89
N GLU A 377 -25.34 -12.42 -8.61
CA GLU A 377 -24.51 -11.75 -7.63
C GLU A 377 -24.34 -12.65 -6.42
N MET A 378 -23.12 -12.73 -5.89
CA MET A 378 -22.80 -13.52 -4.70
C MET A 378 -21.88 -12.73 -3.78
N ALA A 379 -22.19 -12.75 -2.48
CA ALA A 379 -21.38 -12.14 -1.43
C ALA A 379 -20.16 -13.02 -1.05
N LEU A 380 -19.48 -13.56 -2.06
CA LEU A 380 -18.28 -14.39 -1.95
C LEU A 380 -17.05 -13.58 -2.33
N ALA A 381 -15.99 -13.72 -1.53
CA ALA A 381 -14.67 -13.21 -1.87
C ALA A 381 -13.98 -14.17 -2.84
N MET A 382 -13.69 -13.73 -4.05
CA MET A 382 -13.06 -14.54 -5.10
C MET A 382 -12.03 -13.73 -5.88
N THR A 383 -11.03 -14.41 -6.42
CA THR A 383 -10.15 -13.81 -7.44
C THR A 383 -10.89 -13.65 -8.77
N ARG A 384 -10.40 -12.78 -9.65
CA ARG A 384 -10.94 -12.65 -11.02
C ARG A 384 -10.94 -13.96 -11.79
N ALA A 385 -9.88 -14.75 -11.65
CA ALA A 385 -9.78 -16.07 -12.29
C ALA A 385 -10.89 -17.01 -11.80
N GLU A 386 -11.14 -17.07 -10.49
CA GLU A 386 -12.21 -17.87 -9.89
C GLU A 386 -13.60 -17.40 -10.37
N GLY A 387 -13.83 -16.09 -10.46
CA GLY A 387 -15.08 -15.52 -10.98
C GLY A 387 -15.31 -15.85 -12.46
N ARG A 388 -14.28 -15.71 -13.30
CA ARG A 388 -14.33 -16.05 -14.73
C ARG A 388 -14.54 -17.55 -14.96
N GLN A 389 -13.81 -18.41 -14.25
CA GLN A 389 -14.01 -19.87 -14.30
C GLN A 389 -15.45 -20.27 -13.94
N THR A 390 -16.05 -19.59 -12.96
CA THR A 390 -17.44 -19.84 -12.56
C THR A 390 -18.42 -19.45 -13.66
N ALA A 391 -18.24 -18.26 -14.25
CA ALA A 391 -19.10 -17.79 -15.34
C ALA A 391 -19.00 -18.68 -16.59
N GLU A 392 -17.79 -19.15 -16.94
CA GLU A 392 -17.59 -20.06 -18.07
C GLU A 392 -18.19 -21.45 -17.80
N ARG A 393 -18.02 -21.98 -16.59
CA ARG A 393 -18.68 -23.23 -16.20
C ARG A 393 -20.20 -23.11 -16.31
N TRP A 394 -20.80 -22.05 -15.80
CA TRP A 394 -22.26 -21.86 -15.88
C TRP A 394 -22.75 -21.72 -17.32
N LEU A 395 -22.00 -21.01 -18.17
CA LEU A 395 -22.33 -20.88 -19.59
C LEU A 395 -22.26 -22.24 -20.31
N SER A 396 -21.25 -23.05 -19.99
CA SER A 396 -21.13 -24.43 -20.50
C SER A 396 -22.24 -25.32 -19.96
N GLU A 397 -22.48 -25.35 -18.64
CA GLU A 397 -23.55 -26.14 -18.01
C GLU A 397 -24.91 -25.81 -18.59
N ALA A 398 -25.26 -24.52 -18.74
CA ALA A 398 -26.54 -24.10 -19.29
C ALA A 398 -26.77 -24.56 -20.73
N ARG A 399 -25.71 -24.63 -21.55
CA ARG A 399 -25.79 -25.13 -22.93
C ARG A 399 -25.84 -26.64 -22.99
N VAL A 400 -25.02 -27.33 -22.18
CA VAL A 400 -24.98 -28.79 -22.15
C VAL A 400 -26.30 -29.35 -21.61
N ALA A 401 -26.85 -28.74 -20.56
CA ALA A 401 -28.13 -29.11 -19.95
C ALA A 401 -29.37 -28.74 -20.79
N THR A 402 -29.20 -28.31 -22.05
CA THR A 402 -30.31 -28.12 -23.00
C THR A 402 -30.97 -29.45 -23.33
N ASP A 403 -30.18 -30.52 -23.39
CA ASP A 403 -30.69 -31.87 -23.65
C ASP A 403 -31.02 -32.55 -22.32
N ALA A 404 -32.23 -33.09 -22.23
CA ALA A 404 -32.73 -33.81 -21.07
C ALA A 404 -33.34 -35.13 -21.50
N VAL A 405 -33.23 -36.12 -20.63
CA VAL A 405 -33.84 -37.43 -20.81
C VAL A 405 -34.80 -37.72 -19.68
N ARG A 406 -35.89 -38.39 -20.02
CA ARG A 406 -36.79 -39.01 -19.06
C ARG A 406 -36.91 -40.49 -19.36
N LEU A 407 -36.74 -41.33 -18.35
CA LEU A 407 -36.79 -42.78 -18.46
C LEU A 407 -37.36 -43.43 -17.19
N CYS A 408 -37.78 -44.69 -17.30
CA CYS A 408 -38.25 -45.49 -16.18
C CYS A 408 -37.34 -46.70 -15.95
N LEU A 409 -36.82 -46.84 -14.73
CA LEU A 409 -35.99 -47.96 -14.30
C LEU A 409 -36.80 -49.07 -13.61
N PRO A 410 -36.36 -50.33 -13.74
CA PRO A 410 -36.96 -51.46 -13.02
C PRO A 410 -36.60 -51.45 -11.53
N PRO A 411 -37.33 -52.21 -10.67
CA PRO A 411 -37.02 -52.34 -9.25
C PRO A 411 -35.61 -52.88 -8.94
N SER A 412 -34.96 -53.55 -9.90
CA SER A 412 -33.59 -54.04 -9.78
C SER A 412 -32.52 -52.95 -9.92
N ARG A 413 -32.91 -51.70 -10.26
CA ARG A 413 -32.02 -50.54 -10.45
C ARG A 413 -32.40 -49.34 -9.57
N LEU A 414 -33.08 -49.59 -8.45
CA LEU A 414 -33.53 -48.54 -7.51
C LEU A 414 -32.39 -47.80 -6.81
N GLU A 415 -31.16 -48.32 -6.89
CA GLU A 415 -29.96 -47.67 -6.38
C GLU A 415 -29.59 -46.38 -7.13
N ALA A 416 -30.10 -46.19 -8.35
CA ALA A 416 -29.93 -44.94 -9.09
C ALA A 416 -30.81 -43.85 -8.48
N GLY A 417 -30.19 -42.79 -7.98
CA GLY A 417 -30.90 -41.71 -7.29
C GLY A 417 -30.54 -40.31 -7.78
N ALA A 418 -31.20 -39.30 -7.22
CA ALA A 418 -30.95 -37.89 -7.56
C ALA A 418 -29.48 -37.49 -7.33
N GLY A 419 -28.91 -36.80 -8.31
CA GLY A 419 -27.53 -36.37 -8.46
C GLY A 419 -26.57 -37.42 -9.03
N ASP A 420 -27.00 -38.68 -9.24
CA ASP A 420 -26.13 -39.70 -9.83
C ASP A 420 -26.00 -39.44 -11.34
N VAL A 421 -24.90 -39.88 -11.94
CA VAL A 421 -24.66 -39.77 -13.37
C VAL A 421 -24.92 -41.11 -14.04
N ILE A 422 -25.86 -41.11 -14.98
CA ILE A 422 -26.15 -42.25 -15.84
C ILE A 422 -25.44 -42.08 -17.19
N ALA A 423 -24.91 -43.18 -17.72
CA ALA A 423 -24.41 -43.27 -19.08
C ALA A 423 -25.41 -44.04 -19.95
N LEU A 424 -25.80 -43.43 -21.05
CA LEU A 424 -26.68 -44.02 -22.07
C LEU A 424 -25.91 -44.17 -23.39
N PRO A 425 -26.12 -45.25 -24.15
CA PRO A 425 -25.47 -45.43 -25.45
C PRO A 425 -26.00 -44.42 -26.46
N GLU A 426 -25.09 -43.80 -27.21
CA GLU A 426 -25.41 -42.82 -28.25
C GLU A 426 -24.55 -43.03 -29.50
N GLU A 427 -24.94 -42.38 -30.61
CA GLU A 427 -24.20 -42.46 -31.85
C GLU A 427 -22.79 -41.88 -31.68
N GLY A 428 -21.77 -42.75 -31.68
CA GLY A 428 -20.37 -42.35 -31.49
C GLY A 428 -19.84 -42.44 -30.06
N GLY A 429 -20.60 -42.97 -29.09
CA GLY A 429 -20.09 -43.20 -27.74
C GLY A 429 -21.19 -43.37 -26.69
N GLU A 430 -21.00 -42.70 -25.54
CA GLU A 430 -21.97 -42.66 -24.45
C GLU A 430 -22.32 -41.21 -24.13
N GLY A 431 -23.61 -40.92 -24.02
CA GLY A 431 -24.13 -39.67 -23.46
C GLY A 431 -24.20 -39.76 -21.94
N LEU A 432 -23.75 -38.71 -21.24
CA LEU A 432 -23.78 -38.64 -19.78
C LEU A 432 -24.89 -37.70 -19.32
N PHE A 433 -25.72 -38.17 -18.40
CA PHE A 433 -26.84 -37.42 -17.86
C PHE A 433 -26.83 -37.48 -16.33
N ARG A 434 -26.93 -36.33 -15.65
CA ARG A 434 -27.12 -36.26 -14.20
C ARG A 434 -28.60 -36.33 -13.88
N ILE A 435 -29.00 -37.23 -12.99
CA ILE A 435 -30.37 -37.34 -12.50
C ILE A 435 -30.70 -36.12 -11.63
N ASP A 436 -31.71 -35.34 -12.01
CA ASP A 436 -32.16 -34.20 -11.21
C ASP A 436 -33.36 -34.57 -10.34
N ARG A 437 -34.23 -35.44 -10.85
CA ARG A 437 -35.44 -35.85 -10.15
C ARG A 437 -35.65 -37.35 -10.26
N VAL A 438 -36.12 -37.91 -9.15
CA VAL A 438 -36.49 -39.31 -9.02
C VAL A 438 -37.90 -39.38 -8.45
N GLU A 439 -38.74 -40.20 -9.05
CA GLU A 439 -40.12 -40.41 -8.61
C GLU A 439 -40.43 -41.91 -8.56
N HIS A 440 -40.91 -42.38 -7.42
CA HIS A 440 -41.22 -43.79 -7.22
C HIS A 440 -42.66 -44.08 -7.62
N LEU A 441 -42.85 -44.91 -8.65
CA LEU A 441 -44.14 -45.26 -9.25
C LEU A 441 -44.56 -46.69 -8.87
N GLY A 442 -44.24 -47.12 -7.65
CA GLY A 442 -44.57 -48.46 -7.13
C GLY A 442 -43.69 -49.57 -7.69
N GLN A 443 -43.92 -50.00 -8.94
CA GLN A 443 -43.17 -51.07 -9.61
C GLN A 443 -42.11 -50.56 -10.61
N ALA A 444 -41.95 -49.25 -10.72
CA ALA A 444 -40.93 -48.61 -11.53
C ALA A 444 -40.46 -47.31 -10.86
N GLN A 445 -39.30 -46.82 -11.28
CA GLN A 445 -38.75 -45.55 -10.81
C GLN A 445 -38.55 -44.63 -12.02
N ARG A 446 -39.25 -43.50 -12.06
CA ARG A 446 -39.06 -42.49 -13.10
C ARG A 446 -37.90 -41.58 -12.72
N ILE A 447 -37.05 -41.31 -13.71
CA ILE A 447 -35.89 -40.44 -13.61
C ILE A 447 -36.02 -39.34 -14.66
N ASP A 448 -35.85 -38.10 -14.22
CA ASP A 448 -35.56 -36.96 -15.09
C ASP A 448 -34.08 -36.63 -14.94
N ALA A 449 -33.32 -36.63 -16.04
CA ALA A 449 -31.90 -36.36 -16.05
C ALA A 449 -31.53 -35.34 -17.11
N VAL A 450 -30.53 -34.51 -16.82
CA VAL A 450 -30.01 -33.47 -17.74
C VAL A 450 -28.63 -33.86 -18.22
N ARG A 451 -28.33 -33.57 -19.49
CA ARG A 451 -27.03 -33.86 -20.07
C ARG A 451 -25.94 -33.09 -19.32
N ILE A 452 -24.79 -33.73 -19.16
CA ILE A 452 -23.58 -33.15 -18.58
C ILE A 452 -22.34 -33.52 -19.40
N GLU A 453 -21.29 -32.72 -19.26
CA GLU A 453 -19.97 -33.02 -19.81
C GLU A 453 -18.93 -32.97 -18.68
N PRO A 454 -18.09 -34.01 -18.51
CA PRO A 454 -17.11 -34.04 -17.43
C PRO A 454 -16.06 -32.91 -17.50
N GLU A 455 -15.74 -32.46 -18.72
CA GLU A 455 -14.78 -31.38 -18.96
C GLU A 455 -15.25 -30.04 -18.39
N THR A 456 -16.57 -29.81 -18.29
CA THR A 456 -17.17 -28.59 -17.71
C THR A 456 -16.79 -28.39 -16.23
N TYR A 457 -16.47 -29.48 -15.51
CA TYR A 457 -16.08 -29.43 -14.11
C TYR A 457 -14.56 -29.28 -13.89
N ARG A 458 -13.75 -29.27 -14.95
CA ARG A 458 -12.31 -29.00 -14.86
C ARG A 458 -12.05 -27.50 -14.83
N ALA A 459 -11.12 -27.09 -13.98
CA ALA A 459 -10.72 -25.69 -13.90
C ALA A 459 -10.08 -25.22 -15.22
N ALA A 460 -10.69 -24.24 -15.87
CA ALA A 460 -10.14 -23.63 -17.07
C ALA A 460 -8.83 -22.90 -16.78
N ALA A 461 -7.87 -23.04 -17.70
CA ALA A 461 -6.56 -22.44 -17.59
C ALA A 461 -6.62 -20.94 -17.94
N PHE A 462 -6.38 -20.08 -16.96
CA PHE A 462 -6.28 -18.64 -17.20
C PHE A 462 -4.87 -18.13 -16.94
N SER A 463 -4.33 -17.38 -17.90
CA SER A 463 -3.09 -16.64 -17.68
C SER A 463 -3.38 -15.48 -16.73
N GLN A 464 -3.02 -15.65 -15.45
CA GLN A 464 -3.07 -14.57 -14.46
C GLN A 464 -2.28 -13.34 -14.92
N GLY A 465 -1.32 -13.49 -15.85
CA GLY A 465 -0.48 -12.41 -16.38
C GLY A 465 -1.21 -11.28 -17.10
N ALA A 466 -2.39 -11.50 -17.69
CA ALA A 466 -3.15 -10.45 -18.37
C ALA A 466 -4.07 -9.66 -17.41
N SER A 467 -4.55 -10.31 -16.34
CA SER A 467 -5.40 -9.69 -15.30
C SER A 467 -4.64 -9.23 -14.06
N ALA A 468 -3.35 -9.60 -13.92
CA ALA A 468 -2.45 -9.07 -12.89
C ALA A 468 -2.05 -7.60 -13.14
N ALA A 469 -2.52 -7.00 -14.24
CA ALA A 469 -2.59 -5.56 -14.37
C ALA A 469 -3.64 -5.01 -13.38
N ALA A 470 -3.17 -4.76 -12.16
CA ALA A 470 -3.73 -3.82 -11.19
C ALA A 470 -4.99 -4.27 -10.39
N ALA A 471 -4.83 -5.27 -9.52
CA ALA A 471 -5.14 -4.99 -8.11
C ALA A 471 -4.12 -3.94 -7.66
N ARG A 472 -4.36 -2.66 -7.98
CA ARG A 472 -3.58 -1.56 -7.39
C ARG A 472 -4.12 -1.44 -5.97
N ALA A 473 -3.64 -2.30 -5.07
CA ALA A 473 -3.75 -2.03 -3.64
C ALA A 473 -3.30 -0.58 -3.46
N ARG A 474 -4.19 0.27 -2.94
CA ARG A 474 -3.85 1.69 -2.73
C ARG A 474 -2.57 1.72 -1.92
N ALA A 475 -1.59 2.51 -2.35
CA ALA A 475 -0.36 2.64 -1.56
C ALA A 475 -0.76 3.10 -0.15
N PHE A 476 -0.40 2.31 0.87
CA PHE A 476 -0.55 2.73 2.25
C PHE A 476 0.39 3.91 2.47
N THR A 477 -0.16 5.11 2.63
CA THR A 477 0.64 6.27 3.02
C THR A 477 0.60 6.41 4.54
N ALA A 478 1.77 6.32 5.16
CA ALA A 478 1.89 6.55 6.59
C ALA A 478 1.30 7.92 6.96
N PRO A 479 0.67 8.06 8.14
CA PRO A 479 0.18 9.34 8.61
C PRO A 479 1.37 10.25 8.92
N VAL A 480 1.77 11.02 7.92
CA VAL A 480 2.89 11.97 8.00
C VAL A 480 2.38 13.37 8.23
N THR A 481 3.17 14.14 8.97
CA THR A 481 2.87 15.51 9.30
C THR A 481 3.16 16.40 8.10
N VAL A 482 2.18 17.22 7.69
CA VAL A 482 2.34 18.21 6.61
C VAL A 482 2.89 19.51 7.19
N THR A 483 3.99 20.02 6.63
CA THR A 483 4.61 21.29 7.04
C THR A 483 4.05 22.46 6.24
N PRO A 484 3.35 23.43 6.87
CA PRO A 484 2.83 24.60 6.19
C PRO A 484 3.81 25.78 6.19
N PHE A 485 3.82 26.52 5.08
CA PHE A 485 4.43 27.86 4.98
C PHE A 485 3.35 28.85 4.54
N PHE A 486 2.98 29.76 5.44
CA PHE A 486 2.04 30.83 5.12
C PHE A 486 2.83 32.04 4.60
N LEU A 487 2.47 32.52 3.41
CA LEU A 487 3.17 33.61 2.74
C LEU A 487 2.20 34.77 2.47
N ASP A 488 2.28 35.82 3.27
CA ASP A 488 1.60 37.10 3.04
C ASP A 488 2.44 37.92 2.05
N LEU A 489 2.20 37.70 0.76
CA LEU A 489 3.03 38.19 -0.33
C LEU A 489 2.43 39.44 -1.01
N PRO A 490 3.27 40.25 -1.69
CA PRO A 490 2.80 41.21 -2.69
C PRO A 490 2.01 40.53 -3.82
N LEU A 491 1.27 41.33 -4.61
CA LEU A 491 0.62 40.84 -5.83
C LEU A 491 1.68 40.43 -6.87
N MET A 492 1.57 39.22 -7.40
CA MET A 492 2.51 38.69 -8.40
C MET A 492 1.95 38.76 -9.82
N SER A 493 0.71 38.32 -9.99
CA SER A 493 0.03 38.25 -11.29
C SER A 493 -1.08 39.29 -11.44
N GLY A 494 -1.59 39.81 -10.33
CA GLY A 494 -2.75 40.69 -10.27
C GLY A 494 -4.11 39.96 -10.29
N ALA A 495 -4.12 38.63 -10.44
CA ALA A 495 -5.33 37.81 -10.29
C ALA A 495 -5.62 37.42 -8.84
N GLU A 496 -4.68 37.70 -7.93
CA GLU A 496 -4.77 37.35 -6.52
C GLU A 496 -5.75 38.25 -5.75
N VAL A 497 -6.33 37.70 -4.68
CA VAL A 497 -7.05 38.47 -3.67
C VAL A 497 -6.03 39.22 -2.80
N PRO A 498 -5.94 40.56 -2.82
CA PRO A 498 -4.77 41.29 -2.30
C PRO A 498 -4.46 41.12 -0.81
N HIS A 499 -5.45 40.82 0.03
CA HIS A 499 -5.26 40.63 1.47
C HIS A 499 -5.09 39.16 1.89
N ALA A 500 -5.29 38.21 0.97
CA ALA A 500 -5.27 36.79 1.32
C ALA A 500 -3.85 36.21 1.13
N PRO A 501 -3.30 35.53 2.14
CA PRO A 501 -1.96 34.93 2.03
C PRO A 501 -2.02 33.66 1.16
N HIS A 502 -0.88 33.34 0.58
CA HIS A 502 -0.62 32.04 -0.03
C HIS A 502 -0.26 31.01 1.04
N LEU A 503 -0.58 29.75 0.77
CA LEU A 503 -0.14 28.61 1.56
C LEU A 503 0.62 27.66 0.66
N ALA A 504 1.88 27.42 1.02
CA ALA A 504 2.69 26.33 0.50
C ALA A 504 2.74 25.19 1.52
N VAL A 505 2.80 23.96 1.04
CA VAL A 505 2.82 22.76 1.88
C VAL A 505 3.83 21.75 1.37
N THR A 506 4.55 21.11 2.27
CA THR A 506 5.42 19.98 1.91
C THR A 506 5.38 18.89 2.98
N ALA A 507 5.72 17.66 2.58
CA ALA A 507 5.84 16.50 3.46
C ALA A 507 6.67 15.42 2.77
N GLU A 508 7.33 14.59 3.59
CA GLU A 508 8.09 13.44 3.13
C GLU A 508 7.79 12.19 3.99
N PRO A 509 7.25 11.10 3.39
CA PRO A 509 6.62 11.03 2.07
C PRO A 509 5.43 12.00 1.89
N TRP A 510 4.96 12.20 0.65
CA TRP A 510 3.78 13.04 0.39
C TRP A 510 2.49 12.26 0.68
N PRO A 511 1.58 12.73 1.57
CA PRO A 511 0.35 12.01 1.93
C PRO A 511 -0.74 12.00 0.86
N GLY A 512 -0.52 12.63 -0.30
CA GLY A 512 -1.58 12.98 -1.24
C GLY A 512 -2.12 14.37 -0.90
N ALA A 513 -3.42 14.60 -1.08
CA ALA A 513 -3.97 15.95 -0.85
C ALA A 513 -3.85 16.37 0.63
N ALA A 514 -3.47 17.63 0.88
CA ALA A 514 -3.45 18.24 2.21
C ALA A 514 -4.66 19.16 2.38
N ALA A 515 -5.30 19.11 3.55
CA ALA A 515 -6.47 19.93 3.88
C ALA A 515 -6.11 20.96 4.95
N LEU A 516 -6.36 22.24 4.65
CA LEU A 516 -6.33 23.35 5.60
C LEU A 516 -7.73 23.58 6.14
N TYR A 517 -7.85 23.59 7.46
CA TYR A 517 -9.01 24.05 8.18
C TYR A 517 -8.71 25.35 8.91
N ALA A 518 -9.74 26.19 9.07
CA ALA A 518 -9.63 27.47 9.77
C ALA A 518 -10.79 27.66 10.75
N SER A 519 -10.55 28.41 11.81
CA SER A 519 -11.55 28.85 12.78
C SER A 519 -11.16 30.16 13.45
N ASP A 520 -12.16 30.85 14.01
CA ASP A 520 -11.95 32.07 14.81
C ASP A 520 -11.60 31.75 16.28
N VAL A 521 -11.81 30.50 16.70
CA VAL A 521 -11.44 29.98 18.02
C VAL A 521 -10.71 28.64 17.86
N ASP A 522 -10.03 28.15 18.89
CA ASP A 522 -9.39 26.81 18.88
C ASP A 522 -10.41 25.67 19.02
N ALA A 523 -11.45 25.69 18.18
CA ALA A 523 -12.52 24.72 18.11
C ALA A 523 -13.33 24.94 16.81
N ARG A 524 -14.17 23.96 16.44
CA ARG A 524 -15.12 24.08 15.30
C ARG A 524 -14.44 24.47 13.98
N TYR A 525 -13.34 23.78 13.67
CA TYR A 525 -12.58 23.96 12.45
C TYR A 525 -13.40 23.67 11.20
N GLY A 526 -13.56 24.67 10.33
CA GLY A 526 -14.21 24.54 9.02
C GLY A 526 -13.16 24.36 7.92
N LEU A 527 -13.47 23.56 6.90
CA LEU A 527 -12.58 23.37 5.76
C LEU A 527 -12.39 24.70 5.02
N ASN A 528 -11.13 25.09 4.81
CA ASN A 528 -10.76 26.33 4.12
C ASN A 528 -10.24 26.05 2.70
N ARG A 529 -9.30 25.11 2.57
CA ARG A 529 -8.64 24.80 1.30
C ARG A 529 -8.13 23.37 1.25
N ILE A 530 -8.14 22.77 0.06
CA ILE A 530 -7.45 21.51 -0.24
C ILE A 530 -6.31 21.82 -1.23
N LEU A 531 -5.10 21.35 -0.93
CA LEU A 531 -3.93 21.43 -1.79
C LEU A 531 -3.62 20.04 -2.32
N ALA A 532 -3.74 19.85 -3.63
CA ALA A 532 -3.57 18.53 -4.26
C ALA A 532 -2.09 18.13 -4.45
N ALA A 533 -1.18 19.11 -4.47
CA ALA A 533 0.23 18.91 -4.72
C ALA A 533 1.08 19.59 -3.62
N ARG A 534 2.26 19.02 -3.36
CA ARG A 534 3.29 19.66 -2.53
C ARG A 534 3.96 20.80 -3.29
N THR A 535 4.42 21.79 -2.55
CA THR A 535 5.22 22.91 -3.06
C THR A 535 6.71 22.59 -2.94
N PRO A 536 7.53 22.90 -3.96
CA PRO A 536 8.98 22.77 -3.83
C PRO A 536 9.52 23.75 -2.78
N VAL A 537 10.21 23.21 -1.78
CA VAL A 537 10.78 23.97 -0.66
C VAL A 537 12.22 23.52 -0.46
N GLY A 538 13.11 24.47 -0.21
CA GLY A 538 14.49 24.23 0.20
C GLY A 538 14.89 25.07 1.41
N ILE A 539 16.07 24.79 1.94
CA ILE A 539 16.70 25.49 3.06
C ILE A 539 18.08 25.95 2.61
N THR A 540 18.42 27.22 2.86
CA THR A 540 19.73 27.76 2.48
C THR A 540 20.86 27.14 3.31
N GLU A 541 21.96 26.75 2.65
CA GLU A 541 23.22 26.32 3.28
C GLU A 541 24.26 27.46 3.30
N THR A 542 23.99 28.56 2.59
CA THR A 542 24.79 29.78 2.67
C THR A 542 23.92 31.01 2.90
N ALA A 543 24.51 32.06 3.47
CA ALA A 543 23.83 33.32 3.66
C ALA A 543 23.66 34.07 2.32
N MET A 544 22.55 34.79 2.15
CA MET A 544 22.30 35.65 1.01
C MET A 544 22.33 37.12 1.42
N GLY A 545 23.41 37.81 1.04
CA GLY A 545 23.60 39.23 1.33
C GLY A 545 22.58 40.16 0.66
N PRO A 546 22.53 41.44 1.07
CA PRO A 546 21.70 42.45 0.42
C PRO A 546 22.18 42.71 -1.01
N ALA A 547 21.25 43.09 -1.89
CA ALA A 547 21.53 43.42 -3.28
C ALA A 547 20.75 44.67 -3.70
N GLN A 548 21.03 45.22 -4.88
CA GLN A 548 20.27 46.35 -5.41
C GLN A 548 19.06 45.85 -6.22
N PRO A 549 17.82 46.24 -5.89
CA PRO A 549 16.64 45.87 -6.68
C PRO A 549 16.74 46.42 -8.11
N GLY A 550 16.17 45.70 -9.07
CA GLY A 550 16.19 46.08 -10.49
C GLY A 550 17.51 45.79 -11.23
N LEU A 551 18.53 45.29 -10.54
CA LEU A 551 19.77 44.80 -11.15
C LEU A 551 19.90 43.29 -10.94
N ILE A 552 20.59 42.62 -11.88
CA ILE A 552 20.96 41.22 -11.70
C ILE A 552 22.05 41.15 -10.62
N ASP A 553 21.72 40.51 -9.51
CA ASP A 553 22.64 40.10 -8.48
C ASP A 553 23.54 38.97 -9.00
N ARG A 554 24.80 39.35 -9.27
CA ARG A 554 25.89 38.46 -9.68
C ARG A 554 26.86 38.16 -8.54
N GLY A 555 26.43 38.32 -7.30
CA GLY A 555 27.21 37.97 -6.12
C GLY A 555 27.48 36.48 -6.00
N GLU A 556 27.94 36.05 -4.82
CA GLU A 556 28.21 34.64 -4.54
C GLU A 556 27.00 33.74 -4.80
N GLY A 557 27.25 32.46 -5.09
CA GLY A 557 26.19 31.47 -5.30
C GLY A 557 25.39 31.26 -4.02
N LEU A 558 24.05 31.27 -4.13
CA LEU A 558 23.20 30.87 -3.01
C LEU A 558 23.09 29.35 -3.05
N ARG A 559 23.71 28.68 -2.08
CA ARG A 559 23.58 27.24 -1.92
C ARG A 559 22.37 26.93 -1.08
N LEU A 560 21.55 25.99 -1.53
CA LEU A 560 20.41 25.51 -0.78
C LEU A 560 20.18 24.02 -1.02
N ARG A 561 19.64 23.35 -0.01
CA ARG A 561 19.20 21.96 -0.09
C ARG A 561 17.69 21.91 -0.26
N MET A 562 17.22 21.21 -1.28
CA MET A 562 15.79 20.98 -1.50
C MET A 562 15.28 19.91 -0.53
N LEU A 563 14.19 20.22 0.17
CA LEU A 563 13.40 19.23 0.92
C LEU A 563 12.45 18.46 -0.01
N SER A 564 12.06 19.09 -1.11
CA SER A 564 11.20 18.48 -2.12
C SER A 564 11.26 19.25 -3.43
N GLY A 565 11.22 18.53 -4.55
CA GLY A 565 11.21 19.12 -5.89
C GLY A 565 12.61 19.46 -6.41
N ALA A 566 12.71 19.77 -7.69
CA ALA A 566 13.95 20.09 -8.37
C ALA A 566 13.95 21.53 -8.90
N LEU A 567 15.14 22.10 -9.05
CA LEU A 567 15.37 23.42 -9.64
C LEU A 567 16.09 23.26 -10.99
N GLU A 568 15.81 24.18 -11.92
CA GLU A 568 16.41 24.16 -13.25
C GLU A 568 16.76 25.57 -13.73
N SER A 569 17.78 25.66 -14.57
CA SER A 569 18.18 26.90 -15.22
C SER A 569 17.20 27.29 -16.32
N VAL A 570 17.02 28.59 -16.54
CA VAL A 570 16.13 29.15 -17.56
C VAL A 570 16.88 30.10 -18.50
N SER A 571 16.32 30.37 -19.67
CA SER A 571 16.87 31.38 -20.60
C SER A 571 16.69 32.79 -20.05
N ASP A 572 17.49 33.75 -20.53
CA ASP A 572 17.35 35.16 -20.14
C ASP A 572 15.93 35.69 -20.42
N ALA A 573 15.32 35.30 -21.56
CA ALA A 573 13.96 35.73 -21.90
C ALA A 573 12.92 35.20 -20.90
N ALA A 574 13.03 33.94 -20.47
CA ALA A 574 12.13 33.37 -19.47
C ALA A 574 12.38 33.99 -18.08
N PHE A 575 13.65 34.22 -17.73
CA PHE A 575 14.05 34.88 -16.48
C PHE A 575 13.47 36.28 -16.35
N PHE A 576 13.58 37.12 -17.39
CA PHE A 576 12.94 38.45 -17.39
C PHE A 576 11.41 38.38 -17.51
N GLY A 577 10.88 37.26 -18.01
CA GLY A 577 9.45 37.00 -18.13
C GLY A 577 8.77 36.49 -16.85
N GLY A 578 9.47 36.39 -15.71
CA GLY A 578 8.87 35.94 -14.45
C GLY A 578 9.24 34.52 -13.99
N ALA A 579 10.08 33.80 -14.75
CA ALA A 579 10.40 32.41 -14.43
C ALA A 579 11.27 32.29 -13.17
N ASN A 580 11.18 31.13 -12.51
CA ASN A 580 11.94 30.81 -11.30
C ASN A 580 11.71 31.76 -10.12
N LEU A 581 10.51 32.35 -10.03
CA LEU A 581 10.10 33.14 -8.87
C LEU A 581 10.04 32.26 -7.60
N CYS A 582 10.71 32.73 -6.56
CA CYS A 582 10.80 32.11 -5.24
C CYS A 582 10.56 33.14 -4.13
N ALA A 583 10.03 32.69 -3.01
CA ALA A 583 10.03 33.44 -1.76
C ALA A 583 11.15 32.92 -0.85
N ILE A 584 12.00 33.81 -0.33
CA ILE A 584 12.95 33.51 0.73
C ILE A 584 12.53 34.20 2.03
N GLY A 585 12.63 33.52 3.17
CA GLY A 585 12.23 34.08 4.45
C GLY A 585 12.55 33.21 5.66
N ASP A 586 12.20 33.73 6.83
CA ASP A 586 12.37 33.07 8.14
C ASP A 586 11.20 32.15 8.53
N GLY A 587 10.18 32.05 7.67
CA GLY A 587 8.96 31.26 7.89
C GLY A 587 7.82 32.03 8.57
N THR A 588 8.03 33.29 8.96
CA THR A 588 6.94 34.16 9.43
C THR A 588 6.05 34.61 8.27
N PRO A 589 4.74 34.86 8.49
CA PRO A 589 3.83 35.22 7.41
C PRO A 589 4.23 36.44 6.58
N ASP A 590 4.76 37.49 7.21
CA ASP A 590 5.12 38.76 6.57
C ASP A 590 6.63 38.94 6.32
N GLY A 591 7.44 37.91 6.60
CA GLY A 591 8.90 37.90 6.50
C GLY A 591 9.47 37.35 5.20
N TRP A 592 8.83 37.61 4.05
CA TRP A 592 9.23 37.04 2.76
C TRP A 592 9.77 38.10 1.78
N GLU A 593 10.94 37.82 1.20
CA GLU A 593 11.44 38.49 0.00
C GLU A 593 11.14 37.63 -1.24
N LEU A 594 10.63 38.24 -2.30
CA LEU A 594 10.48 37.59 -3.60
C LEU A 594 11.74 37.81 -4.44
N PHE A 595 12.33 36.73 -4.94
CA PHE A 595 13.45 36.77 -5.85
C PHE A 595 13.31 35.76 -6.98
N GLN A 596 14.03 35.99 -8.07
CA GLN A 596 14.13 35.06 -9.20
C GLN A 596 15.59 34.63 -9.37
N PHE A 597 15.83 33.49 -10.01
CA PHE A 597 17.17 33.07 -10.40
C PHE A 597 17.18 32.54 -11.84
N ARG A 598 18.27 32.78 -12.56
CA ARG A 598 18.44 32.24 -13.90
C ARG A 598 19.10 30.87 -13.89
N ASP A 599 20.18 30.72 -13.12
CA ASP A 599 21.02 29.53 -13.16
C ASP A 599 20.85 28.70 -11.90
N ALA A 600 20.62 27.40 -12.05
CA ALA A 600 20.61 26.41 -10.99
C ALA A 600 21.52 25.23 -11.34
N GLU A 601 22.60 25.06 -10.59
CA GLU A 601 23.56 23.98 -10.75
C GLU A 601 23.40 22.96 -9.62
N LEU A 602 23.27 21.67 -9.95
CA LEU A 602 23.20 20.61 -8.95
C LEU A 602 24.62 20.23 -8.52
N VAL A 603 24.96 20.49 -7.26
CA VAL A 603 26.32 20.33 -6.70
C VAL A 603 26.43 19.19 -5.68
N GLY A 604 25.32 18.55 -5.35
CA GLY A 604 25.24 17.39 -4.45
C GLY A 604 23.86 16.74 -4.49
N GLU A 605 23.60 15.73 -3.66
CA GLU A 605 22.27 15.12 -3.53
C GLU A 605 21.28 16.14 -2.97
N ASP A 606 20.32 16.56 -3.81
CA ASP A 606 19.34 17.62 -3.55
C ASP A 606 19.91 19.00 -3.20
N ILE A 607 21.21 19.25 -3.45
CA ILE A 607 21.86 20.53 -3.18
C ILE A 607 22.09 21.29 -4.49
N TYR A 608 21.59 22.52 -4.54
CA TYR A 608 21.69 23.41 -5.69
C TYR A 608 22.46 24.68 -5.36
N GLU A 609 23.20 25.19 -6.34
CA GLU A 609 23.83 26.49 -6.30
C GLU A 609 23.14 27.44 -7.29
N LEU A 610 22.51 28.49 -6.76
CA LEU A 610 21.72 29.46 -7.54
C LEU A 610 22.52 30.72 -7.84
N ARG A 611 22.52 31.14 -9.11
CA ARG A 611 23.26 32.32 -9.60
C ARG A 611 22.40 33.20 -10.51
N ASN A 612 22.86 34.44 -10.69
CA ASN A 612 22.20 35.48 -11.50
C ASN A 612 20.76 35.69 -11.03
N ARG A 613 20.60 36.43 -9.93
CA ARG A 613 19.33 36.59 -9.23
C ARG A 613 18.72 37.97 -9.46
N LEU A 614 17.39 38.08 -9.49
CA LEU A 614 16.69 39.37 -9.40
C LEU A 614 16.03 39.45 -8.04
N ARG A 615 16.44 40.43 -7.23
CA ARG A 615 16.10 40.57 -5.81
C ARG A 615 14.99 41.59 -5.58
N GLY A 616 14.31 41.50 -4.43
CA GLY A 616 13.26 42.45 -4.03
C GLY A 616 12.13 42.63 -5.05
N GLN A 617 11.76 41.57 -5.78
CA GLN A 617 10.77 41.63 -6.85
C GLN A 617 9.40 42.05 -6.32
N LEU A 618 8.62 42.74 -7.15
CA LEU A 618 7.23 43.10 -6.88
C LEU A 618 7.01 43.92 -5.59
N GLY A 619 8.02 44.70 -5.17
CA GLY A 619 7.91 45.53 -3.97
C GLY A 619 8.31 44.83 -2.67
N SER A 620 8.87 43.62 -2.76
CA SER A 620 9.40 42.88 -1.61
C SER A 620 10.79 43.37 -1.18
N ASP A 621 11.35 44.39 -1.84
CA ASP A 621 12.59 45.08 -1.44
C ASP A 621 12.55 45.59 0.01
N ALA A 622 11.36 45.86 0.55
CA ALA A 622 11.16 46.21 1.95
C ALA A 622 11.51 45.09 2.94
N ALA A 623 11.48 43.82 2.52
CA ALA A 623 11.88 42.68 3.35
C ALA A 623 13.41 42.48 3.35
N MET A 624 14.11 43.04 2.36
CA MET A 624 15.57 42.96 2.20
C MET A 624 16.30 43.99 3.09
N THR A 625 16.01 43.95 4.40
CA THR A 625 16.60 44.87 5.40
C THR A 625 17.97 44.41 5.93
N GLY A 626 18.42 43.22 5.52
CA GLY A 626 19.70 42.65 5.92
C GLY A 626 20.06 41.40 5.11
N THR A 627 21.00 40.62 5.64
CA THR A 627 21.42 39.33 5.07
C THR A 627 20.44 38.23 5.51
N TRP A 628 19.95 37.44 4.55
CA TRP A 628 19.26 36.20 4.88
C TRP A 628 20.29 35.17 5.38
N PRO A 629 20.20 34.70 6.63
CA PRO A 629 21.18 33.76 7.16
C PRO A 629 21.05 32.38 6.51
N GLU A 630 22.07 31.54 6.72
CA GLU A 630 21.94 30.09 6.55
C GLU A 630 20.74 29.57 7.36
N GLY A 631 20.01 28.60 6.81
CA GLY A 631 18.79 28.07 7.40
C GLY A 631 17.49 28.79 6.98
N SER A 632 17.58 29.81 6.13
CA SER A 632 16.39 30.48 5.58
C SER A 632 15.62 29.56 4.63
N PHE A 633 14.29 29.64 4.64
CA PHE A 633 13.44 28.84 3.76
C PHE A 633 13.34 29.46 2.38
N VAL A 634 13.38 28.64 1.34
CA VAL A 634 13.13 29.04 -0.05
C VAL A 634 11.94 28.25 -0.58
N VAL A 635 10.88 28.95 -0.98
CA VAL A 635 9.64 28.37 -1.51
C VAL A 635 9.51 28.73 -2.98
N ARG A 636 9.50 27.74 -3.89
CA ARG A 636 9.31 27.99 -5.33
C ARG A 636 7.84 28.25 -5.62
N LEU A 637 7.54 29.36 -6.30
CA LEU A 637 6.19 29.79 -6.62
C LEU A 637 5.80 29.35 -8.03
N ASP A 638 5.62 28.04 -8.21
CA ASP A 638 5.25 27.39 -9.48
C ASP A 638 3.72 27.22 -9.67
N GLY A 639 2.93 27.81 -8.77
CA GLY A 639 1.48 27.68 -8.72
C GLY A 639 0.98 26.54 -7.83
N SER A 640 1.86 25.74 -7.21
CA SER A 640 1.47 24.79 -6.15
C SER A 640 1.03 25.51 -4.86
N ALA A 641 1.66 26.65 -4.54
CA ALA A 641 1.23 27.52 -3.45
C ALA A 641 -0.08 28.23 -3.84
N ARG A 642 -1.12 28.14 -2.99
CA ARG A 642 -2.47 28.66 -3.30
C ARG A 642 -2.97 29.61 -2.23
N GLN A 643 -3.76 30.62 -2.61
CA GLN A 643 -4.39 31.53 -1.66
C GLN A 643 -5.44 30.81 -0.81
N ILE A 644 -5.38 31.05 0.50
CA ILE A 644 -6.40 30.57 1.45
C ILE A 644 -7.62 31.49 1.38
N ALA A 645 -8.79 31.00 1.81
CA ALA A 645 -9.95 31.85 1.97
C ALA A 645 -9.79 32.70 3.24
N LEU A 646 -9.60 34.01 3.08
CA LEU A 646 -9.56 34.98 4.17
C LEU A 646 -10.57 36.10 3.88
N PRO A 647 -11.67 36.22 4.64
CA PRO A 647 -12.55 37.38 4.54
C PRO A 647 -11.80 38.66 4.92
N GLU A 648 -12.04 39.75 4.21
CA GLU A 648 -11.34 41.03 4.43
C GLU A 648 -11.48 41.54 5.88
N ALA A 649 -12.67 41.42 6.47
CA ALA A 649 -12.93 41.79 7.86
C ALA A 649 -12.12 40.99 8.91
N LYS A 650 -11.45 39.90 8.50
CA LYS A 650 -10.57 39.09 9.35
C LYS A 650 -9.09 39.43 9.19
N ARG A 651 -8.74 40.38 8.32
CA ARG A 651 -7.36 40.88 8.17
C ARG A 651 -6.89 41.49 9.49
N GLY A 652 -5.64 41.22 9.86
CA GLY A 652 -5.03 41.66 11.12
C GLY A 652 -5.57 40.95 12.38
N LEU A 653 -6.60 40.10 12.26
CA LEU A 653 -7.12 39.33 13.38
C LEU A 653 -6.45 37.96 13.45
N VAL A 654 -6.13 37.54 14.67
CA VAL A 654 -5.57 36.22 14.92
C VAL A 654 -6.62 35.14 14.66
N ARG A 655 -6.24 34.13 13.87
CA ARG A 655 -7.07 32.95 13.55
C ARG A 655 -6.34 31.66 13.86
N TYR A 656 -7.11 30.59 13.99
CA TYR A 656 -6.62 29.25 14.25
C TYR A 656 -6.70 28.43 12.98
N TYR A 657 -5.58 27.83 12.60
CA TYR A 657 -5.45 26.98 11.42
C TYR A 657 -5.05 25.57 11.84
N ARG A 658 -5.56 24.57 11.14
CA ARG A 658 -5.10 23.18 11.25
C ARG A 658 -4.85 22.61 9.87
N ILE A 659 -3.73 21.91 9.70
CA ILE A 659 -3.34 21.34 8.41
C ILE A 659 -2.81 19.93 8.53
N GLY A 660 -3.26 19.04 7.64
CA GLY A 660 -2.85 17.65 7.61
C GLY A 660 -3.37 16.91 6.37
N PRO A 661 -3.21 15.59 6.30
CA PRO A 661 -3.72 14.77 5.21
C PRO A 661 -5.25 14.88 5.06
N ALA A 662 -5.72 15.10 3.83
CA ALA A 662 -7.15 15.34 3.54
C ALA A 662 -8.05 14.11 3.75
N ASP A 663 -7.47 12.91 3.74
CA ASP A 663 -8.14 11.62 3.99
C ASP A 663 -8.25 11.29 5.49
N ARG A 664 -7.78 12.18 6.38
CA ARG A 664 -7.77 12.00 7.83
C ARG A 664 -8.58 13.06 8.55
N ALA A 665 -9.06 12.72 9.74
CA ALA A 665 -9.80 13.62 10.61
C ALA A 665 -8.90 14.74 11.17
N VAL A 666 -9.42 15.98 11.20
CA VAL A 666 -8.73 17.21 11.69
C VAL A 666 -8.24 17.16 13.15
N GLY A 667 -8.76 16.22 13.94
CA GLY A 667 -8.33 15.96 15.32
C GLY A 667 -7.18 14.97 15.45
N GLY A 668 -6.74 14.35 14.36
CA GLY A 668 -5.69 13.32 14.37
C GLY A 668 -4.28 13.87 14.62
N PRO A 669 -3.33 13.01 15.01
CA PRO A 669 -1.96 13.41 15.37
C PRO A 669 -1.12 13.92 14.17
N SER A 670 -1.54 13.65 12.93
CA SER A 670 -0.87 14.12 11.72
C SER A 670 -1.20 15.58 11.36
N TYR A 671 -2.12 16.23 12.09
CA TYR A 671 -2.49 17.63 11.86
C TYR A 671 -1.64 18.58 12.70
N GLN A 672 -1.03 19.59 12.05
CA GLN A 672 -0.36 20.71 12.72
C GLN A 672 -1.32 21.86 12.97
N GLY A 673 -1.14 22.57 14.09
CA GLY A 673 -1.86 23.79 14.40
C GLY A 673 -1.01 25.04 14.17
N ALA A 674 -1.60 26.12 13.67
CA ALA A 674 -0.97 27.44 13.57
C ALA A 674 -1.93 28.53 14.06
N ARG A 675 -1.40 29.55 14.74
CA ARG A 675 -2.14 30.71 15.24
C ARG A 675 -1.56 31.98 14.65
N LEU A 676 -2.19 32.52 13.62
CA LEU A 676 -1.61 33.55 12.75
C LEU A 676 -2.59 34.69 12.47
N ALA A 677 -2.05 35.87 12.20
CA ALA A 677 -2.76 37.03 11.66
C ALA A 677 -2.00 37.52 10.41
N PHE A 678 -2.73 38.02 9.42
CA PHE A 678 -2.14 38.47 8.14
C PHE A 678 -2.38 39.96 7.96
N ARG A 679 -1.34 40.69 7.56
CA ARG A 679 -1.42 42.14 7.31
C ARG A 679 -2.05 42.43 5.95
N GLY A 680 -1.94 41.51 5.00
CA GLY A 680 -2.37 41.69 3.61
C GLY A 680 -1.36 42.51 2.83
N ILE A 681 -0.13 42.02 2.69
CA ILE A 681 0.98 42.72 2.02
C ILE A 681 0.64 43.08 0.57
N GLY A 682 -0.20 42.31 -0.11
CA GLY A 682 -0.68 42.65 -1.46
C GLY A 682 -1.48 43.95 -1.54
N LEU A 683 -2.01 44.48 -0.42
CA LEU A 683 -2.62 45.80 -0.36
C LEU A 683 -1.62 46.94 -0.09
N ARG A 684 -0.42 46.63 0.40
CA ARG A 684 0.55 47.64 0.86
C ARG A 684 1.09 48.46 -0.32
N PRO A 685 1.00 49.81 -0.29
CA PRO A 685 1.65 50.66 -1.28
C PRO A 685 3.17 50.46 -1.31
N LEU A 686 3.74 50.53 -2.52
CA LEU A 686 5.18 50.44 -2.73
C LEU A 686 5.88 51.71 -2.25
N SER A 687 7.17 51.62 -1.92
CA SER A 687 7.97 52.78 -1.51
C SER A 687 8.18 53.75 -2.68
N PRO A 688 7.94 55.06 -2.52
CA PRO A 688 8.30 56.05 -3.56
C PRO A 688 9.78 55.96 -3.96
N VAL A 689 10.12 56.36 -5.18
CA VAL A 689 11.51 56.29 -5.69
C VAL A 689 12.00 57.66 -6.13
N HIS A 690 13.32 57.75 -6.37
CA HIS A 690 13.97 58.98 -6.84
C HIS A 690 13.68 60.20 -5.96
N LEU A 691 13.77 60.03 -4.63
CA LEU A 691 13.69 61.15 -3.69
C LEU A 691 14.80 62.16 -4.02
N ARG A 692 14.40 63.39 -4.30
CA ARG A 692 15.30 64.50 -4.62
C ARG A 692 14.97 65.69 -3.76
N MET A 693 16.01 66.27 -3.20
CA MET A 693 15.92 67.46 -2.37
C MET A 693 16.63 68.61 -3.07
N SER A 694 15.99 69.78 -3.09
CA SER A 694 16.60 71.05 -3.51
C SER A 694 16.46 72.09 -2.41
N GLY A 695 17.48 72.92 -2.22
CA GLY A 695 17.58 73.84 -1.09
C GLY A 695 18.63 73.36 -0.08
N ALA A 696 18.86 74.16 0.97
CA ALA A 696 19.83 73.88 2.02
C ALA A 696 19.17 74.00 3.40
N PRO A 697 19.67 73.29 4.43
CA PRO A 697 19.19 73.44 5.80
C PRO A 697 19.20 74.92 6.25
N GLY A 698 18.12 75.36 6.89
CA GLY A 698 17.90 76.76 7.28
C GLY A 698 17.32 77.67 6.20
N GLN A 699 17.09 77.16 4.98
CA GLN A 699 16.34 77.79 3.89
C GLN A 699 15.15 76.90 3.49
N ASP A 700 14.29 77.37 2.59
CA ASP A 700 13.20 76.54 2.07
C ASP A 700 13.75 75.32 1.32
N MET A 701 13.36 74.14 1.79
CA MET A 701 13.78 72.87 1.23
C MET A 701 12.62 72.19 0.54
N THR A 702 12.78 71.84 -0.73
CA THR A 702 11.75 71.12 -1.48
C THR A 702 12.18 69.67 -1.69
N LEU A 703 11.34 68.74 -1.22
CA LEU A 703 11.46 67.31 -1.44
C LEU A 703 10.47 66.88 -2.53
N SER A 704 10.96 66.14 -3.53
CA SER A 704 10.17 65.58 -4.62
C SER A 704 10.48 64.09 -4.79
N TRP A 705 9.52 63.31 -5.29
CA TRP A 705 9.67 61.87 -5.51
C TRP A 705 8.82 61.40 -6.69
N ILE A 706 9.01 60.14 -7.09
CA ILE A 706 8.21 59.47 -8.12
C ILE A 706 7.40 58.34 -7.47
N ARG A 707 6.10 58.31 -7.77
CA ARG A 707 5.16 57.29 -7.33
C ARG A 707 5.49 55.94 -7.96
N ARG A 708 5.40 54.85 -7.18
CA ARG A 708 5.33 53.48 -7.71
C ARG A 708 3.91 52.96 -7.60
N THR A 709 3.50 52.09 -8.52
CA THR A 709 2.23 51.37 -8.40
C THR A 709 2.45 49.87 -8.34
N ARG A 710 1.59 49.18 -7.60
CA ARG A 710 1.53 47.71 -7.54
C ARG A 710 0.55 47.10 -8.55
N ILE A 711 -0.32 47.91 -9.18
CA ILE A 711 -1.29 47.44 -10.18
C ILE A 711 -0.94 48.01 -11.54
N GLY A 712 -0.58 47.13 -12.49
CA GLY A 712 -0.37 47.49 -13.89
C GLY A 712 0.82 48.43 -14.14
N GLY A 713 1.82 48.41 -13.25
CA GLY A 713 3.01 49.27 -13.34
C GLY A 713 3.96 48.95 -14.50
N ASP A 714 3.86 47.76 -15.09
CA ASP A 714 4.74 47.31 -16.19
C ASP A 714 4.20 47.64 -17.59
N ARG A 715 3.17 48.50 -17.69
CA ARG A 715 2.59 48.93 -18.97
C ARG A 715 3.37 50.10 -19.56
N TRP A 716 3.74 49.98 -20.84
CA TRP A 716 4.51 51.00 -21.58
C TRP A 716 3.67 51.74 -22.64
N ASP A 717 2.42 51.33 -22.82
CA ASP A 717 1.48 51.86 -23.82
C ASP A 717 0.66 53.05 -23.31
N THR A 718 0.76 53.38 -22.02
CA THR A 718 0.05 54.50 -21.39
C THR A 718 1.02 55.56 -20.86
N PRO A 719 0.64 56.85 -20.84
CA PRO A 719 1.53 57.94 -20.42
C PRO A 719 1.86 57.95 -18.91
N GLU A 720 1.00 57.34 -18.09
CA GLU A 720 1.15 57.27 -16.63
C GLU A 720 0.64 55.92 -16.14
N VAL A 721 1.26 55.38 -15.09
CA VAL A 721 0.84 54.10 -14.50
C VAL A 721 -0.43 54.28 -13.64
N PRO A 722 -1.27 53.23 -13.48
CA PRO A 722 -2.47 53.34 -12.66
C PRO A 722 -2.16 53.68 -11.19
N LEU A 723 -2.95 54.55 -10.55
CA LEU A 723 -2.77 54.94 -9.15
C LEU A 723 -2.93 53.74 -8.18
N GLY A 724 -3.93 52.89 -8.42
CA GLY A 724 -4.16 51.68 -7.61
C GLY A 724 -4.77 51.90 -6.22
N GLU A 725 -5.09 53.16 -5.86
CA GLU A 725 -5.71 53.62 -4.61
C GLU A 725 -6.83 54.64 -4.93
N GLU A 726 -7.74 54.96 -3.99
CA GLU A 726 -8.84 55.91 -4.26
C GLU A 726 -8.38 57.35 -4.49
N SER A 727 -7.28 57.75 -3.85
CA SER A 727 -6.69 59.08 -3.98
C SER A 727 -5.17 59.01 -3.81
N GLU A 728 -4.46 59.91 -4.48
CA GLU A 728 -3.02 60.04 -4.30
C GLU A 728 -2.71 60.81 -3.02
N ALA A 729 -2.08 60.14 -2.05
CA ALA A 729 -1.71 60.70 -0.76
C ALA A 729 -0.39 60.09 -0.26
N TYR A 730 0.41 60.91 0.41
CA TYR A 730 1.70 60.54 0.97
C TYR A 730 1.85 61.08 2.39
N VAL A 731 2.51 60.30 3.25
CA VAL A 731 3.00 60.77 4.54
C VAL A 731 4.49 61.06 4.42
N VAL A 732 4.88 62.27 4.80
CA VAL A 732 6.26 62.73 4.87
C VAL A 732 6.68 62.83 6.33
N ARG A 733 7.85 62.30 6.66
CA ARG A 733 8.44 62.35 8.00
C ARG A 733 9.83 62.95 7.98
N VAL A 734 10.11 63.83 8.94
CA VAL A 734 11.45 64.31 9.25
C VAL A 734 11.94 63.59 10.49
N MET A 735 13.03 62.83 10.36
CA MET A 735 13.62 62.06 11.45
C MET A 735 15.01 62.59 11.78
N GLN A 736 15.32 62.79 13.05
CA GLN A 736 16.66 63.18 13.50
C GLN A 736 17.07 62.36 14.72
N GLY A 737 18.25 61.72 14.66
CA GLY A 737 18.74 60.86 15.75
C GLY A 737 17.77 59.73 16.13
N GLY A 738 16.92 59.28 15.19
CA GLY A 738 15.86 58.28 15.44
C GLY A 738 14.54 58.85 15.98
N VAL A 739 14.48 60.14 16.29
CA VAL A 739 13.27 60.84 16.78
C VAL A 739 12.49 61.43 15.60
N LEU A 740 11.17 61.29 15.62
CA LEU A 740 10.26 61.94 14.68
C LEU A 740 10.10 63.41 15.07
N LEU A 741 10.58 64.32 14.23
CA LEU A 741 10.43 65.77 14.41
C LEU A 741 9.14 66.29 13.80
N ARG A 742 8.80 65.81 12.60
CA ARG A 742 7.59 66.22 11.87
C ARG A 742 6.99 65.06 11.10
N GLU A 743 5.67 65.03 11.05
CA GLU A 743 4.88 64.20 10.17
C GLU A 743 3.82 65.05 9.48
N GLU A 744 3.71 64.95 8.16
CA GLU A 744 2.74 65.70 7.36
C GLU A 744 2.15 64.85 6.24
N MET A 745 0.85 65.04 5.97
CA MET A 745 0.15 64.38 4.87
C MET A 745 0.07 65.31 3.67
N VAL A 746 0.48 64.85 2.50
CA VAL A 746 0.48 65.63 1.25
C VAL A 746 -0.22 64.87 0.13
N ALA A 747 -0.92 65.60 -0.74
CA ALA A 747 -1.68 65.03 -1.86
C ALA A 747 -0.92 65.09 -3.21
N GLN A 748 0.32 65.57 -3.21
CA GLN A 748 1.16 65.68 -4.39
C GLN A 748 2.53 65.05 -4.10
N PRO A 749 3.26 64.59 -5.13
CA PRO A 749 4.60 64.03 -4.98
C PRO A 749 5.68 65.11 -4.76
N LEU A 750 5.34 66.10 -3.94
CA LEU A 750 6.12 67.31 -3.65
C LEU A 750 5.75 67.80 -2.25
N TRP A 751 6.77 68.14 -1.46
CA TRP A 751 6.59 68.78 -0.16
C TRP A 751 7.69 69.81 0.08
N THR A 752 7.33 70.94 0.69
CA THR A 752 8.28 72.01 1.03
C THR A 752 8.38 72.13 2.54
N TYR A 753 9.60 71.97 3.06
CA TYR A 753 9.97 72.20 4.44
C TYR A 753 10.58 73.60 4.56
N ASP A 754 9.75 74.58 4.91
CA ASP A 754 10.18 75.97 4.94
C ASP A 754 11.11 76.27 6.14
N ALA A 755 11.84 77.39 6.07
CA ALA A 755 12.80 77.76 7.12
C ALA A 755 12.15 77.97 8.50
N ALA A 756 10.89 78.41 8.55
CA ALA A 756 10.19 78.64 9.82
C ALA A 756 9.80 77.31 10.48
N GLN A 757 9.36 76.34 9.67
CA GLN A 757 9.08 74.97 10.10
C GLN A 757 10.33 74.28 10.63
N GLN A 758 11.47 74.43 9.94
CA GLN A 758 12.76 73.89 10.41
C GLN A 758 13.17 74.46 11.77
N ALA A 759 12.97 75.77 11.98
CA ALA A 759 13.27 76.42 13.25
C ALA A 759 12.34 75.97 14.37
N LEU A 760 11.05 75.77 14.08
CA LEU A 760 10.04 75.24 15.02
C LEU A 760 10.37 73.81 15.46
N ASP A 761 10.79 72.98 14.51
CA ASP A 761 11.10 71.57 14.75
C ASP A 761 12.49 71.39 15.40
N GLY A 762 13.28 72.47 15.52
CA GLY A 762 14.60 72.47 16.15
C GLY A 762 15.66 71.69 15.36
N LEU A 763 15.49 71.58 14.05
CA LEU A 763 16.34 70.75 13.19
C LEU A 763 17.80 71.24 13.21
N ASN A 764 18.74 70.37 13.60
CA ASN A 764 20.17 70.70 13.62
C ASN A 764 21.11 69.56 13.18
N GLY A 765 22.00 69.79 12.20
CA GLY A 765 22.89 68.74 11.70
C GLY A 765 22.15 67.68 10.89
N ALA A 766 22.64 66.43 10.88
CA ALA A 766 22.13 65.39 9.97
C ALA A 766 20.72 64.91 10.32
N PHE A 767 19.93 64.60 9.30
CA PHE A 767 18.55 64.12 9.42
C PHE A 767 18.16 63.23 8.24
N SER A 768 17.01 62.56 8.35
CA SER A 768 16.48 61.64 7.35
C SER A 768 15.07 62.08 6.97
N LEU A 769 14.85 62.33 5.69
CA LEU A 769 13.53 62.59 5.11
C LEU A 769 12.94 61.27 4.65
N ARG A 770 11.74 60.93 5.12
CA ARG A 770 11.07 59.68 4.77
C ARG A 770 9.71 59.92 4.15
N VAL A 771 9.40 59.22 3.06
CA VAL A 771 8.12 59.37 2.35
C VAL A 771 7.51 58.00 2.10
N ALA A 772 6.22 57.84 2.37
CA ALA A 772 5.45 56.65 2.04
C ALA A 772 4.11 57.02 1.42
N GLN A 773 3.68 56.27 0.41
CA GLN A 773 2.33 56.39 -0.13
C GLN A 773 1.31 55.80 0.86
N VAL A 774 0.10 56.36 0.89
CA VAL A 774 -0.98 55.97 1.81
C VAL A 774 -2.12 55.33 1.03
N SER A 775 -2.63 54.21 1.55
CA SER A 775 -3.83 53.52 1.07
C SER A 775 -4.93 53.62 2.12
N ALA A 776 -6.18 53.85 1.72
CA ALA A 776 -7.31 53.76 2.65
C ALA A 776 -7.53 52.33 3.16
N LEU A 777 -7.17 51.33 2.34
CA LEU A 777 -7.33 49.93 2.69
C LEU A 777 -6.20 49.41 3.59
N TYR A 778 -4.94 49.79 3.35
CA TYR A 778 -3.79 49.29 4.12
C TYR A 778 -3.29 50.26 5.20
N GLY A 779 -3.44 51.57 4.98
CA GLY A 779 -2.75 52.62 5.72
C GLY A 779 -1.43 53.02 5.05
N THR A 780 -0.43 53.38 5.85
CA THR A 780 0.88 53.79 5.37
C THR A 780 1.65 52.63 4.73
N GLY A 781 2.13 52.84 3.51
CA GLY A 781 2.99 51.92 2.78
C GLY A 781 4.44 51.88 3.29
N VAL A 782 5.34 51.42 2.44
CA VAL A 782 6.77 51.36 2.77
C VAL A 782 7.40 52.75 2.64
N PHE A 783 8.18 53.15 3.64
CA PHE A 783 8.93 54.41 3.58
C PHE A 783 10.16 54.27 2.70
N ALA A 784 10.30 55.18 1.74
CA ALA A 784 11.59 55.53 1.16
C ALA A 784 12.27 56.56 2.05
N ALA A 785 13.61 56.54 2.10
CA ALA A 785 14.39 57.45 2.93
C ALA A 785 15.46 58.17 2.09
N LEU A 786 15.71 59.43 2.43
CA LEU A 786 16.82 60.24 1.94
C LEU A 786 17.54 60.83 3.16
N ASP A 787 18.76 60.36 3.41
CA ASP A 787 19.60 60.90 4.48
C ASP A 787 20.32 62.15 3.99
N VAL A 788 20.18 63.23 4.75
CA VAL A 788 20.75 64.54 4.46
C VAL A 788 21.88 64.78 5.44
N ALA A 789 23.09 64.97 4.91
CA ALA A 789 24.24 65.35 5.72
C ALA A 789 24.01 66.76 6.30
N GLY A 790 24.36 66.91 7.58
CA GLY A 790 24.17 68.14 8.36
C GLY A 790 25.05 69.30 7.94
#